data_AF-A0A3L6JLE6-F1
#
_entry.id   AF-A0A3L6JLE6-F1
#
_cell.length_a   1.000
_cell.length_b   1.000
_cell.length_c   1.000
_cell.angle_alpha   90.00
_cell.angle_beta   90.00
_cell.angle_gamma   90.00
#
_symmetry.space_group_name_H-M   'P 1'
#
loop_
_entity.id
_entity.type
_entity.pdbx_description
1 polymer ?
#
loop_
_entity_poly.entity_id
_entity_poly.type
_entity_poly.pdbx_seq_one_letter_code
_entity_poly.pdbx_strand_id
1 'polypeptide(L)'
;MANVSRKSRKDVQAQSTVEAIRMASASVLSTTTGLGYPVGSARGAGSMLEQHSETVSMSIAPLIFNVRDTLNSSEGLELLSIEWNLERTPGPGVLPEQLIVVGGSEGGVGSHVCVLCWERGVVDPFRIDQYVKVIAKKLGDIEAAVINNDLNYDLDGLSVIRRFADRLNSVLFVDMLDRRFQGTWDSLQVKDEQMAVEAIAKMSTYDDFTLVPPGLKIARRNSLEFRLPSSSKEDFLDQFQHRVLTPSAIEMLTKTVPETGQAILNELNTYAYAREEADVAEGTISVLKEYLKRDTVKLSDLQSIKKATGEFVGHLNDTVDSLESIVDQHSNSGKALTIAGHRDALLSDIDANHERFDGINGTLAHMLIVQIMKSIGRESFGVEDIRAWQLRSALSYAIAYAKRVAQYFAEELDHYLIASAARKAFFVALRDFRQETVQVGMDSTDLMLFEKFYAEVQSQLNASFSRKSYQGVQYHDFIQLMDTITREIIETFRHIDVWNLINFSDVADIARSEIQKRHAGQSSDGALMSDGNALMSLLNAFQNTVSDIIPDVADTILSKSLIRKMIEKIRSDGTGLGNELASAIESVGEKSQEWKREAVAWVEGFRDSVDPTQSTPVSLLALLQYIHELLDQVVSPSAMADRVKAEADAKEAVYQAKVNDWQFACKEIEKENVSIRQRNNRREELIAEATRQFEMEMSAFEQQVRDYQEKVEQRESLAASAAGAQVTLPALPLEPVRPSPLGPRVDKIRGNNPTELEKSFPPEPQPEPTLRYYTELRDLLYDKLSEMKEREKSMEETFARRVLRLQAEGMGAIGEIDINIGDDFLQHLMDSRIRTLGRLLPRISRVFLRNPKIPGLLYLVSYAYYKEGLTMSIGSTFLR
;
A
#
# COMPACT_ATOMS: atom_id res chain seq x y z
N MET A 1 -40.04 4.37 24.20
CA MET A 1 -41.31 4.99 23.78
C MET A 1 -41.39 6.38 24.41
N ALA A 2 -41.19 7.42 23.60
CA ALA A 2 -41.49 8.81 23.95
C ALA A 2 -41.89 9.50 22.63
N ASN A 3 -43.12 10.01 22.59
CA ASN A 3 -43.72 10.67 21.44
C ASN A 3 -43.04 12.02 21.18
N VAL A 4 -42.21 12.08 20.14
CA VAL A 4 -41.83 13.34 19.51
C VAL A 4 -42.80 13.59 18.37
N SER A 5 -43.49 14.73 18.45
CA SER A 5 -44.43 15.26 17.46
C SER A 5 -43.78 15.32 16.06
N ARG A 6 -44.02 14.30 15.23
CA ARG A 6 -43.83 14.38 13.77
C ARG A 6 -44.87 15.34 13.19
N LYS A 7 -44.51 16.62 13.01
CA LYS A 7 -45.18 17.45 12.00
C LYS A 7 -44.83 16.83 10.65
N SER A 8 -45.78 16.10 10.06
CA SER A 8 -45.66 15.59 8.69
C SER A 8 -45.75 16.76 7.70
N ARG A 9 -44.65 17.52 7.51
CA ARG A 9 -44.42 18.14 6.21
C ARG A 9 -44.08 16.98 5.27
N LYS A 10 -44.96 16.68 4.32
CA LYS A 10 -44.56 15.88 3.16
C LYS A 10 -43.46 16.70 2.48
N ASP A 11 -42.20 16.26 2.57
CA ASP A 11 -41.13 16.82 1.75
C ASP A 11 -41.65 16.89 0.32
N VAL A 12 -41.55 18.06 -0.32
CA VAL A 12 -41.97 18.22 -1.71
C VAL A 12 -40.98 17.43 -2.55
N GLN A 13 -41.26 16.15 -2.75
CA GLN A 13 -40.61 15.38 -3.79
C GLN A 13 -41.04 16.01 -5.12
N ALA A 14 -40.07 16.43 -5.93
CA ALA A 14 -40.35 16.91 -7.29
C ALA A 14 -41.27 15.91 -8.00
N GLN A 15 -42.33 16.42 -8.66
CA GLN A 15 -43.30 15.56 -9.31
C GLN A 15 -42.60 14.64 -10.32
N SER A 16 -42.64 13.36 -9.98
CA SER A 16 -42.38 12.18 -10.78
C SER A 16 -42.76 12.33 -12.28
N THR A 17 -41.75 12.43 -13.14
CA THR A 17 -41.54 11.38 -14.15
C THR A 17 -40.78 10.24 -13.49
N VAL A 18 -41.49 9.37 -12.77
CA VAL A 18 -40.98 8.12 -12.17
C VAL A 18 -40.29 7.19 -13.18
N GLU A 19 -40.39 7.46 -14.49
CA GLU A 19 -39.79 6.67 -15.57
C GLU A 19 -38.72 7.41 -16.40
N ALA A 20 -38.63 8.74 -16.38
CA ALA A 20 -37.69 9.45 -17.27
C ALA A 20 -36.26 9.50 -16.75
N ILE A 21 -36.07 9.36 -15.43
CA ILE A 21 -34.76 9.43 -14.74
C ILE A 21 -34.36 8.06 -14.16
N ARG A 22 -35.27 7.07 -14.09
CA ARG A 22 -34.91 5.63 -14.07
C ARG A 22 -33.91 5.27 -15.18
N MET A 23 -33.84 6.12 -16.21
CA MET A 23 -33.01 6.05 -17.40
C MET A 23 -31.60 6.66 -17.28
N ALA A 24 -31.24 7.46 -16.27
CA ALA A 24 -29.85 7.96 -16.16
C ALA A 24 -28.92 6.96 -15.44
N SER A 25 -28.85 5.70 -15.90
CA SER A 25 -27.78 4.79 -15.50
C SER A 25 -26.47 5.35 -16.04
N ALA A 26 -25.63 5.96 -15.20
CA ALA A 26 -24.30 6.35 -15.63
C ALA A 26 -23.59 5.08 -16.11
N SER A 27 -23.34 5.01 -17.42
CA SER A 27 -22.58 3.96 -18.06
C SER A 27 -21.24 4.58 -18.45
N VAL A 28 -20.18 4.14 -17.80
CA VAL A 28 -18.82 4.47 -18.21
C VAL A 28 -18.26 3.27 -18.93
N LEU A 29 -18.28 3.30 -20.26
CA LEU A 29 -17.50 2.34 -21.04
C LEU A 29 -16.07 2.87 -21.15
N SER A 30 -15.12 2.05 -20.72
CA SER A 30 -13.73 2.26 -21.04
C SER A 30 -13.15 1.02 -21.71
N THR A 31 -12.35 1.23 -22.74
CA THR A 31 -11.73 0.19 -23.54
C THR A 31 -10.23 0.45 -23.64
N THR A 32 -9.43 -0.60 -23.51
CA THR A 32 -8.02 -0.59 -23.92
C THR A 32 -7.90 -1.16 -25.31
N THR A 33 -7.27 -0.39 -26.20
CA THR A 33 -6.74 -0.90 -27.47
C THR A 33 -5.74 -2.03 -27.23
N GLY A 34 -5.44 -2.82 -28.26
CA GLY A 34 -4.43 -3.88 -28.24
C GLY A 34 -3.01 -3.36 -27.96
N LEU A 35 -2.74 -2.08 -28.25
CA LEU A 35 -1.52 -1.38 -27.85
C LEU A 35 -1.57 -0.75 -26.43
N GLY A 36 -2.65 -0.98 -25.67
CA GLY A 36 -2.75 -0.57 -24.27
C GLY A 36 -3.21 0.87 -24.04
N TYR A 37 -3.58 1.62 -25.07
CA TYR A 37 -4.13 2.97 -24.91
C TYR A 37 -5.58 2.91 -24.40
N PRO A 38 -5.92 3.63 -23.32
CA PRO A 38 -7.30 3.76 -22.85
C PRO A 38 -8.10 4.68 -23.78
N VAL A 39 -9.29 4.23 -24.13
CA VAL A 39 -10.25 4.88 -25.03
C VAL A 39 -11.65 4.69 -24.46
N GLY A 40 -12.42 5.77 -24.32
CA GLY A 40 -13.82 5.65 -23.92
C GLY A 40 -14.43 6.98 -23.49
N SER A 41 -15.75 6.97 -23.34
CA SER A 41 -16.54 8.12 -22.92
C SER A 41 -17.56 7.68 -21.89
N ALA A 42 -17.72 8.42 -20.80
CA ALA A 42 -18.88 8.30 -19.95
C ALA A 42 -20.15 8.81 -20.66
N ARG A 43 -21.28 8.13 -20.51
CA ARG A 43 -22.59 8.62 -20.98
C ARG A 43 -23.59 8.61 -19.84
N GLY A 44 -24.31 9.71 -19.69
CA GLY A 44 -25.38 9.88 -18.71
C GLY A 44 -26.33 10.98 -19.18
N ALA A 45 -27.63 10.86 -18.88
CA ALA A 45 -28.61 11.86 -19.31
C ALA A 45 -28.45 13.18 -18.53
N GLY A 46 -28.36 14.31 -19.23
CA GLY A 46 -28.53 15.68 -18.68
C GLY A 46 -27.58 16.02 -17.52
N SER A 47 -26.30 15.63 -17.58
CA SER A 47 -25.38 15.78 -16.43
C SER A 47 -23.98 16.27 -16.82
N MET A 48 -23.26 16.83 -15.84
CA MET A 48 -21.83 17.16 -15.91
C MET A 48 -20.98 15.96 -16.37
N LEU A 49 -21.42 14.74 -16.09
CA LEU A 49 -20.76 13.51 -16.47
C LEU A 49 -20.68 13.30 -17.99
N GLU A 50 -21.65 13.79 -18.78
CA GLU A 50 -21.56 13.74 -20.25
C GLU A 50 -20.57 14.79 -20.78
N GLN A 51 -20.56 15.99 -20.20
CA GLN A 51 -19.63 17.07 -20.57
C GLN A 51 -18.17 16.71 -20.26
N HIS A 52 -17.94 15.97 -19.19
CA HIS A 52 -16.61 15.52 -18.74
C HIS A 52 -16.37 14.03 -19.01
N SER A 53 -17.07 13.49 -20.00
CA SER A 53 -17.15 12.05 -20.24
C SER A 53 -15.82 11.37 -20.50
N GLU A 54 -14.93 12.02 -21.26
CA GLU A 54 -13.58 11.53 -21.53
C GLU A 54 -12.75 11.48 -20.24
N THR A 55 -12.77 12.55 -19.44
CA THR A 55 -12.05 12.63 -18.16
C THR A 55 -12.51 11.56 -17.18
N VAL A 56 -13.82 11.39 -17.00
CA VAL A 56 -14.39 10.37 -16.12
C VAL A 56 -13.98 8.96 -16.55
N SER A 57 -14.06 8.68 -17.86
CA SER A 57 -13.64 7.40 -18.42
C SER A 57 -12.15 7.14 -18.18
N MET A 58 -11.30 8.13 -18.42
CA MET A 58 -9.85 8.02 -18.22
C MET A 58 -9.44 7.87 -16.76
N SER A 59 -10.21 8.41 -15.80
CA SER A 59 -9.96 8.19 -14.37
C SER A 59 -10.40 6.80 -13.89
N ILE A 60 -11.54 6.28 -14.38
CA ILE A 60 -12.10 5.01 -13.92
C ILE A 60 -11.39 3.81 -14.57
N ALA A 61 -10.95 3.92 -15.82
CA ALA A 61 -10.33 2.80 -16.54
C ALA A 61 -9.12 2.20 -15.82
N PRO A 62 -8.13 2.98 -15.34
CA PRO A 62 -6.96 2.46 -14.64
C PRO A 62 -7.32 1.65 -13.40
N LEU A 63 -8.38 2.05 -12.67
CA LEU A 63 -8.86 1.32 -11.49
C LEU A 63 -9.33 -0.10 -11.88
N ILE A 64 -10.07 -0.22 -12.98
CA ILE A 64 -10.58 -1.51 -13.47
C ILE A 64 -9.45 -2.34 -14.12
N PHE A 65 -8.54 -1.70 -14.86
CA PHE A 65 -7.40 -2.37 -15.49
C PHE A 65 -6.43 -2.93 -14.47
N ASN A 66 -6.18 -2.22 -13.36
CA ASN A 66 -5.37 -2.75 -12.27
C ASN A 66 -5.93 -4.10 -11.76
N VAL A 67 -7.24 -4.20 -11.58
CA VAL A 67 -7.89 -5.46 -11.16
C VAL A 67 -7.82 -6.51 -12.27
N ARG A 68 -8.22 -6.18 -13.51
CA ARG A 68 -8.25 -7.10 -14.65
C ARG A 68 -6.85 -7.67 -14.92
N ASP A 69 -5.87 -6.79 -15.08
CA ASP A 69 -4.54 -7.15 -15.56
C ASP A 69 -3.79 -7.95 -14.50
N THR A 70 -3.96 -7.62 -13.22
CA THR A 70 -3.39 -8.41 -12.11
C THR A 70 -4.01 -9.81 -12.04
N LEU A 71 -5.34 -9.95 -12.14
CA LEU A 71 -5.98 -11.27 -12.13
C LEU A 71 -5.63 -12.11 -13.38
N ASN A 72 -5.47 -11.45 -14.52
CA ASN A 72 -5.04 -12.13 -15.75
C ASN A 72 -3.56 -12.54 -15.70
N SER A 73 -2.67 -11.70 -15.17
CA SER A 73 -1.23 -11.99 -15.08
C SER A 73 -0.93 -13.06 -14.03
N SER A 74 -1.54 -12.97 -12.84
CA SER A 74 -1.32 -13.89 -11.72
C SER A 74 -2.00 -15.25 -11.93
N GLU A 75 -3.26 -15.24 -12.37
CA GLU A 75 -4.11 -16.43 -12.38
C GLU A 75 -4.58 -16.86 -13.78
N GLY A 76 -4.32 -16.06 -14.82
CA GLY A 76 -4.88 -16.28 -16.15
C GLY A 76 -6.39 -16.23 -16.15
N LEU A 77 -7.00 -15.46 -15.24
CA LEU A 77 -8.44 -15.33 -15.11
C LEU A 77 -8.91 -13.99 -15.67
N GLU A 78 -10.01 -14.05 -16.40
CA GLU A 78 -10.67 -12.88 -16.95
C GLU A 78 -11.74 -12.38 -15.97
N LEU A 79 -11.75 -11.07 -15.74
CA LEU A 79 -12.78 -10.41 -14.94
C LEU A 79 -14.08 -10.34 -15.74
N LEU A 80 -15.12 -11.06 -15.30
CA LEU A 80 -16.45 -10.98 -15.90
C LEU A 80 -17.25 -9.85 -15.27
N SER A 81 -17.40 -9.85 -13.95
CA SER A 81 -18.04 -8.74 -13.27
C SER A 81 -17.64 -8.59 -11.80
N ILE A 82 -17.82 -7.38 -11.29
CA ILE A 82 -17.72 -7.01 -9.88
C ILE A 82 -19.00 -6.28 -9.51
N GLU A 83 -19.62 -6.66 -8.40
CA GLU A 83 -20.87 -6.07 -7.95
C GLU A 83 -20.75 -5.53 -6.52
N TRP A 84 -20.97 -4.23 -6.35
CA TRP A 84 -21.12 -3.58 -5.06
C TRP A 84 -22.57 -3.20 -4.81
N ASN A 85 -23.12 -3.65 -3.68
CA ASN A 85 -24.36 -3.14 -3.14
C ASN A 85 -24.11 -1.76 -2.52
N LEU A 86 -24.89 -0.76 -2.90
CA LEU A 86 -24.77 0.58 -2.35
C LEU A 86 -25.70 0.69 -1.14
N GLU A 87 -25.11 0.72 0.05
CA GLU A 87 -25.83 1.07 1.28
C GLU A 87 -26.09 2.56 1.29
N ARG A 88 -27.26 2.98 1.78
CA ARG A 88 -27.67 4.39 1.80
C ARG A 88 -28.10 4.82 3.19
N THR A 89 -27.77 6.04 3.56
CA THR A 89 -28.44 6.71 4.68
C THR A 89 -29.79 7.28 4.24
N PRO A 90 -30.80 7.32 5.12
CA PRO A 90 -32.09 7.93 4.81
C PRO A 90 -31.92 9.38 4.32
N GLY A 91 -32.59 9.72 3.22
CA GLY A 91 -32.46 11.03 2.60
C GLY A 91 -33.62 11.38 1.68
N PRO A 92 -33.75 12.67 1.29
CA PRO A 92 -34.87 13.15 0.49
C PRO A 92 -34.81 12.73 -1.00
N GLY A 93 -33.70 12.13 -1.46
CA GLY A 93 -33.47 11.74 -2.85
C GLY A 93 -33.49 10.23 -3.13
N VAL A 94 -33.85 9.84 -4.35
CA VAL A 94 -33.63 8.49 -4.87
C VAL A 94 -32.15 8.39 -5.26
N LEU A 95 -31.44 7.39 -4.72
CA LEU A 95 -30.02 7.11 -4.96
C LEU A 95 -29.86 5.70 -5.56
N PRO A 96 -28.79 5.43 -6.34
CA PRO A 96 -28.58 4.10 -6.90
C PRO A 96 -28.34 3.06 -5.80
N GLU A 97 -28.72 1.82 -6.05
CA GLU A 97 -28.66 0.72 -5.08
C GLU A 97 -27.55 -0.30 -5.37
N GLN A 98 -26.96 -0.26 -6.56
CA GLN A 98 -25.89 -1.17 -6.97
C GLN A 98 -24.92 -0.49 -7.95
N LEU A 99 -23.63 -0.74 -7.78
CA LEU A 99 -22.58 -0.44 -8.73
C LEU A 99 -22.11 -1.78 -9.32
N ILE A 100 -22.07 -1.87 -10.65
CA ILE A 100 -21.63 -3.09 -11.36
C ILE A 100 -20.55 -2.69 -12.36
N VAL A 101 -19.41 -3.36 -12.29
CA VAL A 101 -18.39 -3.32 -13.33
C VAL A 101 -18.44 -4.64 -14.07
N VAL A 102 -18.53 -4.60 -15.40
CA VAL A 102 -18.52 -5.79 -16.25
C VAL A 102 -17.37 -5.67 -17.24
N GLY A 103 -16.54 -6.70 -17.31
CA GLY A 103 -15.40 -6.78 -18.22
C GLY A 103 -15.58 -7.81 -19.30
N GLY A 104 -14.96 -7.56 -20.45
CA GLY A 104 -14.87 -8.52 -21.55
C GLY A 104 -13.67 -8.23 -22.44
N SER A 105 -12.94 -9.27 -22.82
CA SER A 105 -11.80 -9.18 -23.71
C SER A 105 -11.98 -10.09 -24.94
N GLU A 106 -11.62 -9.58 -26.12
CA GLU A 106 -11.57 -10.37 -27.34
C GLU A 106 -10.47 -9.81 -28.27
N GLY A 107 -9.65 -10.68 -28.85
CA GLY A 107 -8.64 -10.27 -29.84
C GLY A 107 -7.49 -9.41 -29.30
N GLY A 108 -7.20 -9.45 -28.00
CA GLY A 108 -6.18 -8.61 -27.36
C GLY A 108 -6.69 -7.22 -26.91
N VAL A 109 -7.91 -6.86 -27.29
CA VAL A 109 -8.61 -5.65 -26.83
C VAL A 109 -9.47 -6.01 -25.62
N GLY A 110 -9.35 -5.22 -24.56
CA GLY A 110 -10.13 -5.40 -23.34
C GLY A 110 -11.07 -4.22 -23.11
N SER A 111 -12.36 -4.49 -22.97
CA SER A 111 -13.41 -3.48 -22.77
C SER A 111 -14.12 -3.71 -21.43
N HIS A 112 -14.54 -2.63 -20.78
CA HIS A 112 -15.26 -2.67 -19.51
C HIS A 112 -16.38 -1.65 -19.48
N VAL A 113 -17.51 -2.02 -18.88
CA VAL A 113 -18.63 -1.12 -18.58
C VAL A 113 -18.77 -1.00 -17.08
N CYS A 114 -18.76 0.23 -16.57
CA CYS A 114 -19.18 0.55 -15.21
C CYS A 114 -20.61 1.08 -15.24
N VAL A 115 -21.50 0.51 -14.44
CA VAL A 115 -22.94 0.82 -14.40
C VAL A 115 -23.39 1.14 -12.98
N LEU A 116 -24.03 2.30 -12.80
CA LEU A 116 -24.82 2.60 -11.62
C LEU A 116 -26.29 2.17 -11.82
N CYS A 117 -26.73 1.17 -11.07
CA CYS A 117 -28.08 0.63 -11.11
C CYS A 117 -28.93 1.19 -9.96
N TRP A 118 -30.14 1.63 -10.30
CA TRP A 118 -31.09 2.23 -9.35
C TRP A 118 -31.85 1.23 -8.51
N GLU A 119 -31.94 -0.01 -8.96
CA GLU A 119 -32.59 -1.11 -8.28
C GLU A 119 -31.70 -2.35 -8.43
N ARG A 120 -31.51 -3.07 -7.32
CA ARG A 120 -30.65 -4.26 -7.29
C ARG A 120 -31.19 -5.35 -8.20
N GLY A 121 -30.31 -5.97 -8.98
CA GLY A 121 -30.66 -7.13 -9.79
C GLY A 121 -31.39 -6.82 -11.11
N VAL A 122 -31.52 -5.55 -11.48
CA VAL A 122 -32.10 -5.13 -12.76
C VAL A 122 -31.16 -5.41 -13.94
N VAL A 123 -29.86 -5.33 -13.70
CA VAL A 123 -28.82 -5.50 -14.73
C VAL A 123 -28.21 -6.89 -14.64
N ASP A 124 -28.23 -7.61 -15.77
CA ASP A 124 -27.60 -8.93 -15.91
C ASP A 124 -26.14 -8.80 -16.40
N PRO A 125 -25.13 -9.11 -15.57
CA PRO A 125 -23.73 -8.98 -15.93
C PRO A 125 -23.30 -9.92 -17.07
N PHE A 126 -23.92 -11.10 -17.22
CA PHE A 126 -23.54 -12.06 -18.27
C PHE A 126 -23.98 -11.59 -19.65
N ARG A 127 -25.17 -10.98 -19.74
CA ARG A 127 -25.64 -10.35 -20.98
C ARG A 127 -24.76 -9.16 -21.38
N ILE A 128 -24.33 -8.37 -20.41
CA ILE A 128 -23.39 -7.26 -20.67
C ILE A 128 -22.03 -7.81 -21.11
N ASP A 129 -21.45 -8.83 -20.46
CA ASP A 129 -20.17 -9.46 -20.89
C ASP A 129 -20.23 -9.90 -22.37
N GLN A 130 -21.31 -10.60 -22.76
CA GLN A 130 -21.49 -11.02 -24.15
C GLN A 130 -21.49 -9.84 -25.13
N TYR A 131 -22.17 -8.75 -24.77
CA TYR A 131 -22.23 -7.56 -25.61
C TYR A 131 -20.88 -6.82 -25.65
N VAL A 132 -20.21 -6.70 -24.51
CA VAL A 132 -18.90 -6.06 -24.34
C VAL A 132 -17.82 -6.77 -25.14
N LYS A 133 -17.84 -8.11 -25.23
CA LYS A 133 -16.93 -8.85 -26.12
C LYS A 133 -17.12 -8.53 -27.59
N VAL A 134 -18.38 -8.47 -28.05
CA VAL A 134 -18.68 -8.09 -29.43
C VAL A 134 -18.13 -6.69 -29.73
N ILE A 135 -18.19 -5.77 -28.76
CA ILE A 135 -17.57 -4.45 -28.85
C ILE A 135 -16.04 -4.56 -28.90
N ALA A 136 -15.43 -5.29 -27.97
CA ALA A 136 -13.98 -5.48 -27.91
C ALA A 136 -13.43 -6.04 -29.23
N LYS A 137 -14.10 -7.04 -29.80
CA LYS A 137 -13.78 -7.60 -31.12
C LYS A 137 -13.83 -6.57 -32.22
N LYS A 138 -14.93 -5.80 -32.31
CA LYS A 138 -15.10 -4.77 -33.35
C LYS A 138 -14.03 -3.68 -33.24
N LEU A 139 -13.68 -3.29 -32.02
CA LEU A 139 -12.60 -2.33 -31.79
C LEU A 139 -11.24 -2.92 -32.20
N GLY A 140 -10.99 -4.20 -31.92
CA GLY A 140 -9.81 -4.92 -32.41
C GLY A 140 -9.75 -5.00 -33.94
N ASP A 141 -10.88 -5.26 -34.60
CA ASP A 141 -10.96 -5.27 -36.07
C ASP A 141 -10.65 -3.88 -36.67
N ILE A 142 -11.14 -2.81 -36.02
CA ILE A 142 -10.87 -1.42 -36.42
C ILE A 142 -9.41 -1.06 -36.19
N GLU A 143 -8.84 -1.43 -35.03
CA GLU A 143 -7.44 -1.20 -34.71
C GLU A 143 -6.51 -1.91 -35.69
N ALA A 144 -6.80 -3.18 -36.01
CA ALA A 144 -6.10 -3.93 -37.04
C ALA A 144 -6.22 -3.23 -38.40
N ALA A 145 -7.39 -2.67 -38.75
CA ALA A 145 -7.55 -1.91 -39.98
C ALA A 145 -6.75 -0.59 -39.98
N VAL A 146 -6.64 0.10 -38.84
CA VAL A 146 -5.80 1.30 -38.71
C VAL A 146 -4.33 0.96 -38.95
N ILE A 147 -3.84 -0.09 -38.30
CA ILE A 147 -2.46 -0.56 -38.41
C ILE A 147 -2.16 -1.04 -39.84
N ASN A 148 -3.05 -1.85 -40.43
CA ASN A 148 -2.85 -2.43 -41.75
C ASN A 148 -2.95 -1.43 -42.91
N ASN A 149 -3.50 -0.22 -42.67
CA ASN A 149 -3.60 0.84 -43.67
C ASN A 149 -2.52 1.93 -43.52
N ASP A 150 -1.47 1.68 -42.72
CA ASP A 150 -0.35 2.61 -42.47
C ASP A 150 -0.80 4.02 -42.00
N LEU A 151 -1.95 4.11 -41.33
CA LEU A 151 -2.36 5.34 -40.65
C LEU A 151 -1.40 5.60 -39.49
N ASN A 152 -1.04 6.87 -39.27
CA ASN A 152 -0.29 7.22 -38.07
C ASN A 152 -1.15 6.91 -36.84
N TYR A 153 -0.73 5.90 -36.08
CA TYR A 153 -1.52 5.35 -34.98
C TYR A 153 -1.85 6.41 -33.91
N ASP A 154 -0.84 7.19 -33.50
CA ASP A 154 -0.98 8.15 -32.41
C ASP A 154 -1.77 9.41 -32.83
N LEU A 155 -1.62 9.85 -34.08
CA LEU A 155 -2.28 11.08 -34.57
C LEU A 155 -3.69 10.82 -35.12
N ASP A 156 -3.82 9.88 -36.05
CA ASP A 156 -5.06 9.67 -36.81
C ASP A 156 -5.79 8.40 -36.33
N GLY A 157 -5.04 7.33 -36.05
CA GLY A 157 -5.57 6.04 -35.65
C GLY A 157 -6.40 6.08 -34.36
N LEU A 158 -5.83 6.61 -33.28
CA LEU A 158 -6.51 6.77 -31.99
C LEU A 158 -7.76 7.63 -32.10
N SER A 159 -7.74 8.66 -32.96
CA SER A 159 -8.91 9.53 -33.16
C SER A 159 -10.09 8.78 -33.78
N VAL A 160 -9.83 7.86 -34.72
CA VAL A 160 -10.83 7.01 -35.35
C VAL A 160 -11.38 6.02 -34.32
N ILE A 161 -10.51 5.34 -33.58
CA ILE A 161 -10.88 4.36 -32.56
C ILE A 161 -11.76 5.02 -31.47
N ARG A 162 -11.40 6.23 -31.02
CA ARG A 162 -12.20 7.03 -30.06
C ARG A 162 -13.61 7.31 -30.56
N ARG A 163 -13.75 7.83 -31.79
CA ARG A 163 -15.08 8.12 -32.37
C ARG A 163 -15.97 6.89 -32.48
N PHE A 164 -15.38 5.74 -32.81
CA PHE A 164 -16.12 4.48 -32.84
C PHE A 164 -16.56 4.03 -31.44
N ALA A 165 -15.68 4.13 -30.45
CA ALA A 165 -16.03 3.84 -29.06
C ALA A 165 -17.17 4.75 -28.56
N ASP A 166 -17.11 6.07 -28.80
CA ASP A 166 -18.13 7.03 -28.37
C ASP A 166 -19.51 6.74 -28.98
N ARG A 167 -19.52 6.31 -30.25
CA ARG A 167 -20.75 5.91 -30.94
C ARG A 167 -21.33 4.64 -30.34
N LEU A 168 -20.48 3.65 -30.03
CA LEU A 168 -20.91 2.42 -29.37
C LEU A 168 -21.46 2.69 -27.96
N ASN A 169 -20.85 3.63 -27.23
CA ASN A 169 -21.32 4.06 -25.90
C ASN A 169 -22.71 4.67 -25.95
N SER A 170 -22.97 5.48 -26.98
CA SER A 170 -24.28 6.07 -27.19
C SER A 170 -25.33 4.99 -27.45
N VAL A 171 -25.00 3.96 -28.24
CA VAL A 171 -25.90 2.84 -28.51
C VAL A 171 -26.13 1.99 -27.25
N LEU A 172 -25.07 1.66 -26.51
CA LEU A 172 -25.16 0.90 -25.25
C LEU A 172 -26.04 1.62 -24.24
N PHE A 173 -25.84 2.94 -24.08
CA PHE A 173 -26.64 3.76 -23.18
C PHE A 173 -28.13 3.67 -23.55
N VAL A 174 -28.47 3.83 -24.84
CA VAL A 174 -29.85 3.68 -25.32
C VAL A 174 -30.40 2.26 -25.11
N ASP A 175 -29.62 1.22 -25.39
CA ASP A 175 -30.04 -0.17 -25.17
C ASP A 175 -30.31 -0.47 -23.68
N MET A 176 -29.57 0.19 -22.78
CA MET A 176 -29.83 0.16 -21.33
C MET A 176 -31.12 0.90 -20.95
N LEU A 177 -31.40 2.05 -21.58
CA LEU A 177 -32.69 2.76 -21.41
C LEU A 177 -33.87 1.90 -21.86
N ASP A 178 -33.71 1.24 -23.01
CA ASP A 178 -34.69 0.38 -23.66
C ASP A 178 -34.85 -0.98 -22.95
N ARG A 179 -34.21 -1.15 -21.80
CA ARG A 179 -34.35 -2.32 -20.92
C ARG A 179 -33.93 -3.63 -21.58
N ARG A 180 -33.09 -3.61 -22.62
CA ARG A 180 -32.63 -4.83 -23.31
C ARG A 180 -31.77 -5.72 -22.43
N PHE A 181 -31.14 -5.12 -21.42
CA PHE A 181 -30.39 -5.80 -20.37
C PHE A 181 -31.23 -6.12 -19.13
N GLN A 182 -32.53 -5.75 -19.11
CA GLN A 182 -33.48 -6.16 -18.08
C GLN A 182 -34.09 -7.50 -18.47
N GLY A 183 -34.00 -8.46 -17.57
CA GLY A 183 -34.48 -9.81 -17.80
C GLY A 183 -34.33 -10.63 -16.53
N THR A 184 -35.22 -11.61 -16.36
CA THR A 184 -35.32 -12.45 -15.16
C THR A 184 -33.96 -12.91 -14.70
N TRP A 185 -33.57 -12.52 -13.48
CA TRP A 185 -32.46 -13.02 -12.67
C TRP A 185 -31.99 -14.44 -13.06
N ASP A 186 -31.18 -14.54 -14.11
CA ASP A 186 -30.49 -15.77 -14.51
C ASP A 186 -29.16 -15.94 -13.75
N SER A 187 -28.89 -15.06 -12.77
CA SER A 187 -28.02 -15.38 -11.62
C SER A 187 -28.52 -16.59 -10.79
N LEU A 188 -29.65 -17.19 -11.18
CA LEU A 188 -30.06 -18.55 -10.86
C LEU A 188 -29.13 -19.66 -11.42
N GLN A 189 -28.13 -19.38 -12.26
CA GLN A 189 -27.22 -20.43 -12.73
C GLN A 189 -26.08 -20.79 -11.77
N VAL A 190 -25.62 -19.86 -10.92
CA VAL A 190 -24.44 -20.04 -10.05
C VAL A 190 -24.74 -19.40 -8.68
N LYS A 191 -25.29 -20.18 -7.76
CA LYS A 191 -25.49 -19.80 -6.35
C LYS A 191 -24.29 -20.20 -5.50
N ASP A 192 -24.08 -19.52 -4.37
CA ASP A 192 -23.09 -19.90 -3.36
C ASP A 192 -23.17 -21.39 -2.98
N GLU A 193 -24.41 -21.91 -2.88
CA GLU A 193 -24.71 -23.31 -2.56
C GLU A 193 -24.24 -24.33 -3.62
N GLN A 194 -24.04 -23.86 -4.86
CA GLN A 194 -23.61 -24.70 -5.99
C GLN A 194 -22.10 -24.67 -6.20
N MET A 195 -21.36 -23.84 -5.44
CA MET A 195 -19.91 -23.70 -5.57
C MET A 195 -19.19 -24.67 -4.64
N ALA A 196 -18.13 -25.30 -5.14
CA ALA A 196 -17.17 -25.95 -4.27
C ALA A 196 -16.30 -24.86 -3.63
N VAL A 197 -16.47 -24.58 -2.34
CA VAL A 197 -15.69 -23.56 -1.62
C VAL A 197 -14.24 -24.03 -1.47
N GLU A 198 -13.33 -23.28 -2.06
CA GLU A 198 -11.90 -23.58 -2.12
C GLU A 198 -11.09 -22.79 -1.11
N ALA A 199 -11.43 -21.52 -0.89
CA ALA A 199 -10.70 -20.64 0.01
C ALA A 199 -11.67 -19.73 0.77
N ILE A 200 -11.36 -19.48 2.05
CA ILE A 200 -12.09 -18.57 2.91
C ILE A 200 -11.10 -17.63 3.57
N ALA A 201 -11.24 -16.34 3.35
CA ALA A 201 -10.48 -15.32 4.06
C ALA A 201 -11.40 -14.55 5.01
N LYS A 202 -10.91 -14.29 6.23
CA LYS A 202 -11.59 -13.42 7.19
C LYS A 202 -10.75 -12.18 7.40
N MET A 203 -11.35 -11.01 7.26
CA MET A 203 -10.69 -9.72 7.35
C MET A 203 -11.35 -8.86 8.42
N SER A 204 -10.56 -8.05 9.13
CA SER A 204 -11.09 -6.96 9.95
C SER A 204 -11.23 -5.72 9.09
N THR A 205 -12.39 -5.07 9.17
CA THR A 205 -12.75 -3.98 8.28
C THR A 205 -13.33 -2.81 9.07
N TYR A 206 -13.14 -1.61 8.56
CA TYR A 206 -13.82 -0.42 9.07
C TYR A 206 -14.30 0.43 7.90
N ASP A 207 -15.27 1.30 8.20
CA ASP A 207 -15.78 2.25 7.24
C ASP A 207 -14.89 3.50 7.25
N ASP A 208 -14.27 3.78 6.11
CA ASP A 208 -13.44 4.95 5.90
C ASP A 208 -14.30 6.12 5.42
N PHE A 209 -14.41 7.14 6.28
CA PHE A 209 -15.14 8.38 6.02
C PHE A 209 -14.22 9.56 5.65
N THR A 210 -12.94 9.30 5.35
CA THR A 210 -11.99 10.36 4.97
C THR A 210 -12.28 10.94 3.58
N LEU A 211 -12.91 10.16 2.71
CA LEU A 211 -13.35 10.54 1.37
C LEU A 211 -14.88 10.51 1.27
N VAL A 212 -15.41 11.25 0.30
CA VAL A 212 -16.85 11.32 0.01
C VAL A 212 -17.06 10.91 -1.45
N PRO A 213 -17.66 9.74 -1.72
CA PRO A 213 -18.41 8.90 -0.80
C PRO A 213 -17.51 8.06 0.15
N PRO A 214 -18.01 7.66 1.33
CA PRO A 214 -17.28 6.78 2.23
C PRO A 214 -17.13 5.38 1.62
N GLY A 215 -16.17 4.61 2.13
CA GLY A 215 -15.82 3.30 1.61
C GLY A 215 -15.50 2.29 2.69
N LEU A 216 -15.33 1.04 2.29
CA LEU A 216 -14.80 0.00 3.16
C LEU A 216 -13.28 -0.01 3.05
N LYS A 217 -12.57 -0.05 4.17
CA LYS A 217 -11.13 -0.25 4.21
C LYS A 217 -10.77 -1.52 4.97
N ILE A 218 -9.80 -2.27 4.43
CA ILE A 218 -9.36 -3.53 5.01
C ILE A 218 -8.14 -3.27 5.90
N ALA A 219 -8.30 -3.45 7.21
CA ALA A 219 -7.22 -3.21 8.17
C ALA A 219 -6.18 -4.35 8.15
N ARG A 220 -6.65 -5.60 8.24
CA ARG A 220 -5.79 -6.78 8.17
C ARG A 220 -6.59 -8.04 7.79
N ARG A 221 -5.87 -9.02 7.24
CA ARG A 221 -6.35 -10.39 7.09
C ARG A 221 -6.13 -11.15 8.40
N ASN A 222 -7.21 -11.60 9.02
CA ASN A 222 -7.16 -12.34 10.29
C ASN A 222 -6.88 -13.83 10.08
N SER A 223 -7.41 -14.41 9.01
CA SER A 223 -7.17 -15.81 8.67
C SER A 223 -7.38 -16.07 7.18
N LEU A 224 -6.66 -17.05 6.65
CA LEU A 224 -6.85 -17.61 5.32
C LEU A 224 -6.92 -19.14 5.43
N GLU A 225 -8.07 -19.71 5.13
CA GLU A 225 -8.32 -21.15 5.20
C GLU A 225 -8.54 -21.69 3.79
N PHE A 226 -7.67 -22.60 3.35
CA PHE A 226 -7.87 -23.36 2.13
C PHE A 226 -8.50 -24.71 2.45
N ARG A 227 -9.52 -25.10 1.66
CA ARG A 227 -10.24 -26.37 1.83
C ARG A 227 -9.96 -27.30 0.66
N LEU A 228 -9.97 -28.60 0.94
CA LEU A 228 -10.04 -29.62 -0.09
C LEU A 228 -11.51 -29.78 -0.51
N PRO A 229 -11.82 -29.89 -1.81
CA PRO A 229 -13.16 -30.24 -2.27
C PRO A 229 -13.67 -31.58 -1.71
N SER A 230 -14.97 -31.86 -1.84
CA SER A 230 -15.57 -33.09 -1.26
C SER A 230 -15.45 -34.34 -2.16
N SER A 231 -14.66 -34.27 -3.23
CA SER A 231 -14.56 -35.23 -4.34
C SER A 231 -13.64 -36.43 -4.03
N SER A 232 -13.48 -37.36 -4.99
CA SER A 232 -12.62 -38.54 -4.85
C SER A 232 -11.13 -38.18 -4.99
N LYS A 233 -10.21 -38.99 -4.42
CA LYS A 233 -8.75 -38.69 -4.34
C LYS A 233 -8.08 -38.31 -5.68
N GLU A 234 -8.55 -38.83 -6.81
CA GLU A 234 -7.98 -38.57 -8.13
C GLU A 234 -8.49 -37.26 -8.75
N ASP A 235 -9.77 -36.91 -8.52
CA ASP A 235 -10.39 -35.67 -9.03
C ASP A 235 -9.76 -34.42 -8.40
N PHE A 236 -9.17 -34.53 -7.20
CA PHE A 236 -8.54 -33.41 -6.51
C PHE A 236 -7.39 -32.78 -7.27
N LEU A 237 -6.52 -33.61 -7.87
CA LEU A 237 -5.32 -33.10 -8.52
C LEU A 237 -5.72 -32.28 -9.75
N ASP A 238 -6.73 -32.73 -10.49
CA ASP A 238 -7.26 -31.98 -11.62
C ASP A 238 -7.98 -30.71 -11.15
N GLN A 239 -8.79 -30.79 -10.09
CA GLN A 239 -9.44 -29.61 -9.50
C GLN A 239 -8.43 -28.59 -8.95
N PHE A 240 -7.30 -29.03 -8.39
CA PHE A 240 -6.27 -28.16 -7.81
C PHE A 240 -5.62 -27.26 -8.86
N GLN A 241 -5.43 -27.74 -10.10
CA GLN A 241 -4.87 -26.97 -11.22
C GLN A 241 -5.74 -25.78 -11.67
N HIS A 242 -6.97 -25.75 -11.18
CA HIS A 242 -7.95 -24.74 -11.49
C HIS A 242 -8.18 -23.77 -10.34
N ARG A 243 -7.66 -24.00 -9.13
CA ARG A 243 -7.91 -23.10 -8.00
C ARG A 243 -7.26 -21.74 -8.17
N VAL A 244 -7.75 -20.75 -7.43
CA VAL A 244 -7.02 -19.48 -7.21
C VAL A 244 -5.98 -19.72 -6.10
N LEU A 245 -4.72 -19.45 -6.40
CA LEU A 245 -3.58 -19.91 -5.58
C LEU A 245 -2.64 -18.77 -5.21
N THR A 246 -2.39 -17.82 -6.12
CA THR A 246 -1.36 -16.78 -5.97
C THR A 246 -1.70 -15.76 -4.87
N PRO A 247 -0.72 -15.32 -4.06
CA PRO A 247 -0.89 -14.24 -3.10
C PRO A 247 -1.45 -12.95 -3.72
N SER A 248 -0.94 -12.53 -4.88
CA SER A 248 -1.43 -11.31 -5.55
C SER A 248 -2.91 -11.39 -5.89
N ALA A 249 -3.40 -12.55 -6.34
CA ALA A 249 -4.83 -12.71 -6.63
C ALA A 249 -5.68 -12.69 -5.36
N ILE A 250 -5.22 -13.34 -4.27
CA ILE A 250 -5.93 -13.31 -2.99
C ILE A 250 -5.94 -11.89 -2.40
N GLU A 251 -4.82 -11.16 -2.44
CA GLU A 251 -4.76 -9.77 -1.99
C GLU A 251 -5.69 -8.88 -2.83
N MET A 252 -5.64 -9.00 -4.16
CA MET A 252 -6.51 -8.28 -5.08
C MET A 252 -8.00 -8.49 -4.74
N LEU A 253 -8.41 -9.74 -4.49
CA LEU A 253 -9.80 -10.07 -4.15
C LEU A 253 -10.17 -9.69 -2.70
N THR A 254 -9.25 -9.78 -1.74
CA THR A 254 -9.55 -9.50 -0.33
C THR A 254 -9.47 -8.02 0.04
N LYS A 255 -8.68 -7.22 -0.69
CA LYS A 255 -8.38 -5.82 -0.37
C LYS A 255 -8.72 -4.86 -1.51
N THR A 256 -8.04 -4.99 -2.65
CA THR A 256 -8.15 -4.01 -3.75
C THR A 256 -9.55 -3.93 -4.33
N VAL A 257 -10.20 -5.06 -4.59
CA VAL A 257 -11.57 -5.09 -5.15
C VAL A 257 -12.59 -4.46 -4.19
N PRO A 258 -12.66 -4.82 -2.89
CA PRO A 258 -13.54 -4.14 -1.94
C PRO A 258 -13.36 -2.61 -1.91
N GLU A 259 -12.11 -2.14 -1.92
CA GLU A 259 -11.76 -0.71 -1.82
C GLU A 259 -12.01 0.07 -3.13
N THR A 260 -11.85 -0.59 -4.29
CA THR A 260 -12.02 0.03 -5.63
C THR A 260 -13.42 0.61 -5.84
N GLY A 261 -14.45 0.03 -5.22
CA GLY A 261 -15.82 0.55 -5.32
C GLY A 261 -15.93 2.00 -4.83
N GLN A 262 -15.20 2.38 -3.78
CA GLN A 262 -15.16 3.75 -3.28
C GLN A 262 -14.47 4.67 -4.28
N ALA A 263 -13.32 4.26 -4.84
CA ALA A 263 -12.59 5.06 -5.81
C ALA A 263 -13.42 5.35 -7.07
N ILE A 264 -14.12 4.33 -7.60
CA ILE A 264 -15.03 4.51 -8.74
C ILE A 264 -16.16 5.47 -8.39
N LEU A 265 -16.81 5.29 -7.23
CA LEU A 265 -17.89 6.17 -6.82
C LEU A 265 -17.41 7.60 -6.57
N ASN A 266 -16.20 7.79 -6.05
CA ASN A 266 -15.59 9.10 -5.83
C ASN A 266 -15.42 9.85 -7.17
N GLU A 267 -14.84 9.18 -8.17
CA GLU A 267 -14.71 9.75 -9.52
C GLU A 267 -16.07 10.09 -10.14
N LEU A 268 -17.06 9.20 -10.00
CA LEU A 268 -18.42 9.47 -10.47
C LEU A 268 -19.08 10.62 -9.69
N ASN A 269 -18.84 10.70 -8.38
CA ASN A 269 -19.45 11.69 -7.48
C ASN A 269 -19.06 13.11 -7.87
N THR A 270 -17.80 13.34 -8.26
CA THR A 270 -17.31 14.64 -8.75
C THR A 270 -18.18 15.23 -9.87
N TYR A 271 -18.83 14.37 -10.67
CA TYR A 271 -19.65 14.77 -11.82
C TYR A 271 -21.12 14.37 -11.70
N ALA A 272 -21.54 13.78 -10.57
CA ALA A 272 -22.91 13.30 -10.34
C ALA A 272 -23.87 14.40 -9.85
N TYR A 273 -23.38 15.62 -9.68
CA TYR A 273 -24.14 16.73 -9.12
C TYR A 273 -25.28 17.21 -10.03
N ALA A 274 -26.43 17.51 -9.42
CA ALA A 274 -27.53 18.21 -10.09
C ALA A 274 -27.11 19.67 -10.31
N ARG A 275 -26.54 19.96 -11.49
CA ARG A 275 -25.98 21.28 -11.81
C ARG A 275 -27.03 22.38 -11.75
N GLU A 276 -28.27 22.06 -12.09
CA GLU A 276 -29.42 22.97 -12.02
C GLU A 276 -29.71 23.38 -10.56
N GLU A 277 -29.70 22.40 -9.64
CA GLU A 277 -29.91 22.64 -8.21
C GLU A 277 -28.72 23.42 -7.61
N ALA A 278 -27.50 23.13 -8.07
CA ALA A 278 -26.28 23.84 -7.66
C ALA A 278 -26.23 25.28 -8.17
N ASP A 279 -26.56 25.54 -9.44
CA ASP A 279 -26.61 26.90 -10.01
C ASP A 279 -27.67 27.75 -9.29
N VAL A 280 -28.81 27.15 -8.91
CA VAL A 280 -29.86 27.81 -8.10
C VAL A 280 -29.36 28.12 -6.69
N ALA A 281 -28.66 27.18 -6.03
CA ALA A 281 -28.07 27.40 -4.72
C ALA A 281 -26.98 28.49 -4.77
N GLU A 282 -26.10 28.46 -5.76
CA GLU A 282 -25.06 29.48 -5.99
C GLU A 282 -25.67 30.88 -6.17
N GLY A 283 -26.73 30.98 -6.98
CA GLY A 283 -27.48 32.22 -7.16
C GLY A 283 -28.11 32.71 -5.85
N THR A 284 -28.70 31.80 -5.07
CA THR A 284 -29.30 32.13 -3.77
C THR A 284 -28.24 32.60 -2.76
N ILE A 285 -27.08 31.94 -2.70
CA ILE A 285 -25.95 32.31 -1.84
C ILE A 285 -25.41 33.69 -2.21
N SER A 286 -25.30 33.98 -3.51
CA SER A 286 -24.84 35.29 -3.98
C SER A 286 -25.73 36.43 -3.47
N VAL A 287 -27.05 36.26 -3.53
CA VAL A 287 -28.00 37.26 -3.01
C VAL A 287 -28.00 37.30 -1.48
N LEU A 288 -27.79 36.16 -0.80
CA LEU A 288 -27.61 36.14 0.66
C LEU A 288 -26.39 36.99 1.09
N LYS A 289 -25.26 36.88 0.39
CA LYS A 289 -24.06 37.69 0.67
C LYS A 289 -24.33 39.19 0.53
N GLU A 290 -25.05 39.57 -0.52
CA GLU A 290 -25.46 40.96 -0.74
C GLU A 290 -26.41 41.45 0.37
N TYR A 291 -27.38 40.62 0.76
CA TYR A 291 -28.33 40.92 1.83
C TYR A 291 -27.65 41.10 3.19
N LEU A 292 -26.71 40.21 3.54
CA LEU A 292 -25.95 40.28 4.80
C LEU A 292 -24.82 41.33 4.77
N LYS A 293 -24.43 41.80 3.57
CA LYS A 293 -23.29 42.70 3.33
C LYS A 293 -21.97 42.18 3.92
N ARG A 294 -21.82 40.85 3.97
CA ARG A 294 -20.69 40.15 4.57
C ARG A 294 -20.46 38.85 3.82
N ASP A 295 -19.17 38.52 3.65
CA ASP A 295 -18.73 37.27 3.04
C ASP A 295 -18.32 36.24 4.10
N THR A 296 -17.96 36.71 5.30
CA THR A 296 -17.55 35.90 6.43
C THR A 296 -18.38 36.18 7.67
N VAL A 297 -18.56 35.13 8.45
CA VAL A 297 -19.39 35.08 9.66
C VAL A 297 -18.55 34.60 10.83
N LYS A 298 -18.61 35.32 11.96
CA LYS A 298 -18.07 34.87 13.23
C LYS A 298 -19.11 34.08 14.01
N LEU A 299 -18.67 33.06 14.76
CA LEU A 299 -19.59 32.25 15.57
C LEU A 299 -20.30 33.08 16.67
N SER A 300 -19.69 34.18 17.13
CA SER A 300 -20.31 35.14 18.05
C SER A 300 -21.60 35.77 17.49
N ASP A 301 -21.71 35.86 16.17
CA ASP A 301 -22.83 36.51 15.47
C ASP A 301 -23.90 35.49 15.03
N LEU A 302 -23.77 34.21 15.41
CA LEU A 302 -24.63 33.12 14.94
C LEU A 302 -26.11 33.36 15.23
N GLN A 303 -26.48 33.91 16.39
CA GLN A 303 -27.89 34.21 16.72
C GLN A 303 -28.49 35.32 15.87
N SER A 304 -27.73 36.39 15.58
CA SER A 304 -28.22 37.49 14.74
C SER A 304 -28.37 37.04 13.29
N ILE A 305 -27.47 36.18 12.81
CA ILE A 305 -27.48 35.62 11.47
C ILE A 305 -28.62 34.62 11.28
N LYS A 306 -28.93 33.79 12.28
CA LYS A 306 -30.11 32.90 12.23
C LYS A 306 -31.40 33.68 11.98
N LYS A 307 -31.57 34.81 12.67
CA LYS A 307 -32.75 35.66 12.49
C LYS A 307 -32.81 36.26 11.08
N ALA A 308 -31.71 36.85 10.61
CA ALA A 308 -31.63 37.43 9.26
C ALA A 308 -31.83 36.36 8.16
N THR A 309 -31.31 35.15 8.36
CA THR A 309 -31.48 34.03 7.42
C THR A 309 -32.94 33.58 7.35
N GLY A 310 -33.65 33.53 8.48
CA GLY A 310 -35.08 33.20 8.50
C GLY A 310 -35.92 34.20 7.70
N GLU A 311 -35.61 35.49 7.82
CA GLU A 311 -36.26 36.56 7.03
C GLU A 311 -35.93 36.42 5.53
N PHE A 312 -34.67 36.18 5.18
CA PHE A 312 -34.23 35.94 3.80
C PHE A 312 -34.90 34.72 3.14
N VAL A 313 -35.02 33.59 3.86
CA VAL A 313 -35.70 32.40 3.33
C VAL A 313 -37.20 32.62 3.15
N GLY A 314 -37.82 33.51 3.94
CA GLY A 314 -39.17 34.00 3.68
C GLY A 314 -39.28 34.66 2.30
N HIS A 315 -38.39 35.62 2.01
CA HIS A 315 -38.29 36.27 0.70
C HIS A 315 -38.07 35.27 -0.45
N LEU A 316 -37.21 34.27 -0.25
CA LEU A 316 -36.95 33.22 -1.23
C LEU A 316 -38.19 32.39 -1.55
N ASN A 317 -38.93 31.93 -0.53
CA ASN A 317 -40.16 31.15 -0.76
C ASN A 317 -41.21 31.97 -1.53
N ASP A 318 -41.47 33.22 -1.11
CA ASP A 318 -42.44 34.10 -1.76
C ASP A 318 -42.06 34.40 -3.23
N THR A 319 -40.76 34.56 -3.49
CA THR A 319 -40.22 34.81 -4.83
C THR A 319 -40.40 33.59 -5.73
N VAL A 320 -40.07 32.39 -5.24
CA VAL A 320 -40.19 31.15 -6.03
C VAL A 320 -41.64 30.82 -6.36
N ASP A 321 -42.56 31.01 -5.41
CA ASP A 321 -43.99 30.82 -5.66
C ASP A 321 -44.54 31.84 -6.67
N SER A 322 -44.05 33.08 -6.64
CA SER A 322 -44.41 34.11 -7.63
C SER A 322 -43.83 33.84 -9.02
N LEU A 323 -42.60 33.29 -9.10
CA LEU A 323 -41.93 32.93 -10.36
C LEU A 323 -42.62 31.79 -11.11
N GLU A 324 -43.17 30.80 -10.40
CA GLU A 324 -43.91 29.69 -11.01
C GLU A 324 -45.02 30.21 -11.93
N SER A 325 -45.75 31.23 -11.49
CA SER A 325 -46.83 31.85 -12.26
C SER A 325 -46.32 32.54 -13.53
N ILE A 326 -45.19 33.25 -13.47
CA ILE A 326 -44.57 33.91 -14.64
C ILE A 326 -44.05 32.87 -15.63
N VAL A 327 -43.37 31.83 -15.14
CA VAL A 327 -42.83 30.75 -15.97
C VAL A 327 -43.93 29.99 -16.71
N ASP A 328 -45.04 29.71 -16.04
CA ASP A 328 -46.20 29.06 -16.66
C ASP A 328 -46.83 29.95 -17.74
N GLN A 329 -46.98 31.25 -17.48
CA GLN A 329 -47.50 32.20 -18.47
C GLN A 329 -46.59 32.29 -19.71
N HIS A 330 -45.27 32.38 -19.50
CA HIS A 330 -44.29 32.42 -20.60
C HIS A 330 -44.29 31.11 -21.39
N SER A 331 -44.30 29.95 -20.72
CA SER A 331 -44.36 28.64 -21.36
C SER A 331 -45.61 28.47 -22.23
N ASN A 332 -46.75 29.00 -21.75
CA ASN A 332 -48.02 28.97 -22.48
C ASN A 332 -48.11 30.04 -23.59
N SER A 333 -47.22 31.03 -23.63
CA SER A 333 -47.21 32.08 -24.65
C SER A 333 -46.86 31.56 -26.05
N GLY A 334 -46.14 30.44 -26.13
CA GLY A 334 -45.74 29.82 -27.40
C GLY A 334 -44.76 30.63 -28.26
N LYS A 335 -44.20 31.73 -27.73
CA LYS A 335 -43.20 32.57 -28.42
C LYS A 335 -42.01 31.71 -28.90
N ALA A 336 -41.55 31.95 -30.12
CA ALA A 336 -40.34 31.33 -30.66
C ALA A 336 -39.19 32.33 -30.52
N LEU A 337 -38.20 32.02 -29.70
CA LEU A 337 -37.07 32.91 -29.40
C LEU A 337 -35.79 32.07 -29.24
N THR A 338 -34.64 32.74 -29.34
CA THR A 338 -33.38 32.16 -28.85
C THR A 338 -33.42 32.06 -27.32
N ILE A 339 -32.50 31.28 -26.73
CA ILE A 339 -32.39 31.10 -25.28
C ILE A 339 -32.15 32.44 -24.57
N ALA A 340 -31.30 33.30 -25.15
CA ALA A 340 -31.10 34.66 -24.66
C ALA A 340 -32.40 35.48 -24.74
N GLY A 341 -33.14 35.38 -25.84
CA GLY A 341 -34.44 36.04 -25.98
C GLY A 341 -35.50 35.56 -24.97
N HIS A 342 -35.53 34.27 -24.66
CA HIS A 342 -36.41 33.73 -23.62
C HIS A 342 -36.04 34.24 -22.22
N ARG A 343 -34.73 34.35 -21.92
CA ARG A 343 -34.24 34.95 -20.66
C ARG A 343 -34.70 36.40 -20.55
N ASP A 344 -34.43 37.19 -21.57
CA ASP A 344 -34.72 38.64 -21.54
C ASP A 344 -36.23 38.91 -21.47
N ALA A 345 -37.06 38.07 -22.11
CA ALA A 345 -38.51 38.13 -21.98
C ALA A 345 -38.99 37.84 -20.54
N LEU A 346 -38.46 36.79 -19.90
CA LEU A 346 -38.80 36.45 -18.51
C LEU A 346 -38.36 37.54 -17.53
N LEU A 347 -37.19 38.14 -17.74
CA LEU A 347 -36.72 39.27 -16.93
C LEU A 347 -37.62 40.51 -17.10
N SER A 348 -38.03 40.83 -18.33
CA SER A 348 -38.98 41.92 -18.59
C SER A 348 -40.34 41.67 -17.94
N ASP A 349 -40.81 40.42 -17.88
CA ASP A 349 -42.07 40.07 -17.21
C ASP A 349 -41.95 40.17 -15.68
N ILE A 350 -40.77 39.93 -15.11
CA ILE A 350 -40.48 40.16 -13.68
C ILE A 350 -40.50 41.67 -13.38
N ASP A 351 -39.80 42.47 -14.19
CA ASP A 351 -39.74 43.92 -14.03
C ASP A 351 -41.13 44.56 -14.14
N ALA A 352 -42.00 44.06 -15.02
CA ALA A 352 -43.36 44.57 -15.16
C ALA A 352 -44.26 44.30 -13.93
N ASN A 353 -43.87 43.37 -13.04
CA ASN A 353 -44.63 42.94 -11.86
C ASN A 353 -44.06 43.50 -10.54
N HIS A 354 -43.84 44.82 -10.48
CA HIS A 354 -43.23 45.51 -9.33
C HIS A 354 -43.93 45.25 -7.98
N GLU A 355 -45.24 44.98 -7.95
CA GLU A 355 -45.96 44.67 -6.69
C GLU A 355 -45.49 43.37 -6.03
N ARG A 356 -44.95 42.41 -6.80
CA ARG A 356 -44.51 41.10 -6.30
C ARG A 356 -42.99 40.98 -6.18
N PHE A 357 -42.25 41.72 -7.00
CA PHE A 357 -40.80 41.59 -7.15
C PHE A 357 -40.02 42.87 -6.78
N ASP A 358 -40.47 43.62 -5.77
CA ASP A 358 -39.72 44.77 -5.26
C ASP A 358 -38.55 44.34 -4.33
N GLY A 359 -37.52 45.18 -4.25
CA GLY A 359 -36.35 44.98 -3.40
C GLY A 359 -35.65 43.62 -3.57
N ILE A 360 -35.47 42.89 -2.47
CA ILE A 360 -34.75 41.60 -2.44
C ILE A 360 -35.46 40.53 -3.27
N ASN A 361 -36.80 40.55 -3.33
CA ASN A 361 -37.56 39.59 -4.13
C ASN A 361 -37.25 39.75 -5.63
N GLY A 362 -37.05 41.00 -6.08
CA GLY A 362 -36.62 41.32 -7.44
C GLY A 362 -35.22 40.79 -7.73
N THR A 363 -34.26 41.07 -6.85
CA THR A 363 -32.88 40.57 -7.01
C THR A 363 -32.82 39.04 -7.04
N LEU A 364 -33.57 38.36 -6.16
CA LEU A 364 -33.70 36.90 -6.16
C LEU A 364 -34.29 36.39 -7.47
N ALA A 365 -35.39 36.99 -7.95
CA ALA A 365 -36.05 36.56 -9.18
C ALA A 365 -35.14 36.68 -10.40
N HIS A 366 -34.43 37.79 -10.52
CA HIS A 366 -33.45 38.03 -11.60
C HIS A 366 -32.34 36.98 -11.57
N MET A 367 -31.73 36.77 -10.41
CA MET A 367 -30.64 35.80 -10.26
C MET A 367 -31.07 34.37 -10.57
N LEU A 368 -32.25 33.97 -10.08
CA LEU A 368 -32.80 32.64 -10.37
C LEU A 368 -33.02 32.45 -11.87
N ILE A 369 -33.69 33.38 -12.57
CA ILE A 369 -33.91 33.25 -14.02
C ILE A 369 -32.60 33.22 -14.81
N VAL A 370 -31.61 34.06 -14.45
CA VAL A 370 -30.30 34.06 -15.12
C VAL A 370 -29.63 32.69 -15.00
N GLN A 371 -29.62 32.09 -13.80
CA GLN A 371 -28.99 30.79 -13.57
C GLN A 371 -29.76 29.64 -14.24
N ILE A 372 -31.10 29.67 -14.19
CA ILE A 372 -31.95 28.68 -14.87
C ILE A 372 -31.71 28.69 -16.38
N MET A 373 -31.70 29.87 -17.00
CA MET A 373 -31.49 30.00 -18.44
C MET A 373 -30.05 29.68 -18.86
N LYS A 374 -29.07 29.92 -17.98
CA LYS A 374 -27.70 29.47 -18.18
C LYS A 374 -27.62 27.94 -18.22
N SER A 375 -28.33 27.23 -17.33
CA SER A 375 -28.34 25.76 -17.36
C SER A 375 -28.99 25.21 -18.63
N ILE A 376 -30.16 25.74 -19.01
CA ILE A 376 -30.87 25.38 -20.27
C ILE A 376 -29.98 25.62 -21.51
N GLY A 377 -29.22 26.71 -21.50
CA GLY A 377 -28.26 27.05 -22.57
C GLY A 377 -27.11 26.06 -22.74
N ARG A 378 -26.78 25.25 -21.73
CA ARG A 378 -25.73 24.22 -21.84
C ARG A 378 -26.20 22.93 -22.50
N GLU A 379 -27.49 22.62 -22.43
CA GLU A 379 -28.08 21.37 -22.97
C GLU A 379 -28.48 21.48 -24.44
N SER A 380 -28.56 22.70 -24.94
CA SER A 380 -29.09 23.03 -26.27
C SER A 380 -27.93 23.31 -27.23
N PHE A 381 -27.77 22.42 -28.21
CA PHE A 381 -26.75 22.56 -29.24
C PHE A 381 -27.29 23.40 -30.40
N GLY A 382 -26.90 24.68 -30.47
CA GLY A 382 -27.19 25.56 -31.62
C GLY A 382 -27.83 26.90 -31.26
N VAL A 383 -27.85 27.83 -32.23
CA VAL A 383 -28.49 29.17 -32.11
C VAL A 383 -29.88 29.15 -32.74
N GLU A 384 -30.62 28.06 -32.57
CA GLU A 384 -31.95 27.90 -33.17
C GLU A 384 -33.03 28.53 -32.30
N ASP A 385 -34.11 28.99 -32.94
CA ASP A 385 -35.30 29.48 -32.25
C ASP A 385 -36.05 28.29 -31.63
N ILE A 386 -36.17 28.31 -30.30
CA ILE A 386 -36.91 27.32 -29.52
C ILE A 386 -38.28 27.93 -29.22
N ARG A 387 -39.35 27.12 -29.22
CA ARG A 387 -40.66 27.59 -28.76
C ARG A 387 -40.74 27.50 -27.24
N ALA A 388 -41.33 28.50 -26.60
CA ALA A 388 -41.45 28.56 -25.13
C ALA A 388 -42.07 27.30 -24.51
N TRP A 389 -43.04 26.66 -25.18
CA TRP A 389 -43.65 25.43 -24.69
C TRP A 389 -42.71 24.20 -24.73
N GLN A 390 -41.69 24.20 -25.59
CA GLN A 390 -40.65 23.15 -25.61
C GLN A 390 -39.74 23.25 -24.39
N LEU A 391 -39.58 24.44 -23.82
CA LEU A 391 -38.83 24.67 -22.58
C LEU A 391 -39.66 24.42 -21.31
N ARG A 392 -40.97 24.17 -21.44
CA ARG A 392 -41.90 24.04 -20.30
C ARG A 392 -41.39 23.03 -19.27
N SER A 393 -40.97 21.84 -19.70
CA SER A 393 -40.45 20.82 -18.78
C SER A 393 -39.20 21.30 -18.05
N ALA A 394 -38.21 21.85 -18.78
CA ALA A 394 -36.97 22.34 -18.19
C ALA A 394 -37.20 23.48 -17.19
N LEU A 395 -38.07 24.43 -17.53
CA LEU A 395 -38.42 25.55 -16.67
C LEU A 395 -39.23 25.10 -15.44
N SER A 396 -40.19 24.18 -15.60
CA SER A 396 -40.92 23.60 -14.46
C SER A 396 -40.00 22.81 -13.52
N TYR A 397 -39.01 22.09 -14.05
CA TYR A 397 -37.99 21.42 -13.24
C TYR A 397 -37.12 22.41 -12.47
N ALA A 398 -36.70 23.49 -13.13
CA ALA A 398 -35.89 24.52 -12.51
C ALA A 398 -36.61 25.22 -11.34
N ILE A 399 -37.92 25.49 -11.48
CA ILE A 399 -38.76 26.00 -10.39
C ILE A 399 -38.90 24.96 -9.27
N ALA A 400 -39.05 23.68 -9.59
CA ALA A 400 -39.07 22.62 -8.57
C ALA A 400 -37.76 22.54 -7.77
N TYR A 401 -36.60 22.72 -8.42
CA TYR A 401 -35.31 22.83 -7.73
C TYR A 401 -35.23 24.06 -6.85
N ALA A 402 -35.70 25.22 -7.32
CA ALA A 402 -35.77 26.44 -6.49
C ALA A 402 -36.65 26.28 -5.25
N LYS A 403 -37.80 25.61 -5.37
CA LYS A 403 -38.67 25.27 -4.23
C LYS A 403 -37.97 24.34 -3.25
N ARG A 404 -37.21 23.37 -3.76
CA ARG A 404 -36.46 22.44 -2.92
C ARG A 404 -35.32 23.13 -2.18
N VAL A 405 -34.53 23.96 -2.86
CA VAL A 405 -33.47 24.79 -2.25
C VAL A 405 -34.08 25.63 -1.13
N ALA A 406 -35.18 26.33 -1.38
CA ALA A 406 -35.86 27.16 -0.38
C ALA A 406 -36.31 26.40 0.89
N GLN A 407 -36.61 25.10 0.77
CA GLN A 407 -37.04 24.28 1.90
C GLN A 407 -35.91 23.92 2.86
N TYR A 408 -34.71 23.62 2.35
CA TYR A 408 -33.59 23.17 3.19
C TYR A 408 -32.59 24.29 3.52
N PHE A 409 -32.57 25.40 2.78
CA PHE A 409 -31.49 26.40 2.82
C PHE A 409 -31.19 26.94 4.23
N ALA A 410 -32.22 27.34 4.99
CA ALA A 410 -32.04 27.89 6.33
C ALA A 410 -31.50 26.86 7.33
N GLU A 411 -32.06 25.65 7.32
CA GLU A 411 -31.63 24.57 8.22
C GLU A 411 -30.19 24.15 7.89
N GLU A 412 -29.84 24.02 6.62
CA GLU A 412 -28.47 23.65 6.22
C GLU A 412 -27.45 24.76 6.47
N LEU A 413 -27.82 26.04 6.31
CA LEU A 413 -26.91 27.14 6.66
C LEU A 413 -26.56 27.10 8.15
N ASP A 414 -27.53 26.81 9.02
CA ASP A 414 -27.29 26.66 10.45
C ASP A 414 -26.32 25.50 10.73
N HIS A 415 -26.61 24.31 10.18
CA HIS A 415 -25.74 23.15 10.33
C HIS A 415 -24.33 23.40 9.79
N TYR A 416 -24.21 24.05 8.63
CA TYR A 416 -22.95 24.43 8.03
C TYR A 416 -22.12 25.32 8.95
N LEU A 417 -22.73 26.37 9.53
CA LEU A 417 -22.03 27.30 10.41
C LEU A 417 -21.52 26.58 11.67
N ILE A 418 -22.34 25.71 12.28
CA ILE A 418 -21.95 24.95 13.47
C ILE A 418 -20.82 23.95 13.13
N ALA A 419 -20.99 23.17 12.05
CA ALA A 419 -20.03 22.14 11.66
C ALA A 419 -18.70 22.73 11.19
N SER A 420 -18.72 23.78 10.39
CA SER A 420 -17.52 24.45 9.89
C SER A 420 -16.76 25.17 11.00
N ALA A 421 -17.46 25.75 11.97
CA ALA A 421 -16.82 26.29 13.17
C ALA A 421 -16.10 25.21 13.96
N ALA A 422 -16.79 24.10 14.23
CA ALA A 422 -16.23 22.99 15.01
C ALA A 422 -15.00 22.40 14.31
N ARG A 423 -15.12 22.16 13.00
CA ARG A 423 -14.01 21.70 12.16
C ARG A 423 -12.83 22.67 12.25
N LYS A 424 -13.01 23.95 11.95
CA LYS A 424 -11.94 24.96 12.00
C LYS A 424 -11.30 25.06 13.39
N ALA A 425 -12.09 25.01 14.47
CA ALA A 425 -11.58 25.05 15.84
C ALA A 425 -10.61 23.90 16.13
N PHE A 426 -10.98 22.67 15.76
CA PHE A 426 -10.11 21.51 15.91
C PHE A 426 -8.84 21.61 15.06
N PHE A 427 -8.95 22.04 13.81
CA PHE A 427 -7.80 22.16 12.91
C PHE A 427 -6.81 23.24 13.34
N VAL A 428 -7.30 24.35 13.91
CA VAL A 428 -6.45 25.37 14.54
C VAL A 428 -5.72 24.77 15.74
N ALA A 429 -6.43 24.13 16.67
CA ALA A 429 -5.82 23.51 17.84
C ALA A 429 -4.79 22.41 17.48
N LEU A 430 -5.06 21.64 16.42
CA LEU A 430 -4.16 20.62 15.90
C LEU A 430 -2.91 21.24 15.25
N ARG A 431 -3.08 22.32 14.47
CA ARG A 431 -1.94 23.05 13.88
C ARG A 431 -1.06 23.67 14.95
N ASP A 432 -1.66 24.27 15.97
CA ASP A 432 -0.93 24.88 17.08
C ASP A 432 -0.16 23.81 17.86
N PHE A 433 -0.74 22.61 18.03
CA PHE A 433 -0.04 21.45 18.59
C PHE A 433 1.20 21.05 17.77
N ARG A 434 1.11 21.04 16.43
CA ARG A 434 2.26 20.77 15.57
C ARG A 434 3.35 21.82 15.72
N GLN A 435 2.98 23.11 15.79
CA GLN A 435 3.94 24.20 15.98
C GLN A 435 4.60 24.17 17.37
N GLU A 436 3.86 23.76 18.40
CA GLU A 436 4.39 23.59 19.77
C GLU A 436 5.34 22.40 19.88
N THR A 437 5.08 21.32 19.14
CA THR A 437 5.77 20.02 19.32
C THR A 437 6.93 19.82 18.35
N VAL A 438 6.77 20.19 17.07
CA VAL A 438 7.80 20.01 16.05
C VAL A 438 8.85 21.10 16.17
N GLN A 439 10.03 20.73 16.67
CA GLN A 439 11.17 21.63 16.86
C GLN A 439 12.22 21.44 15.75
N VAL A 440 12.94 22.52 15.42
CA VAL A 440 14.06 22.46 14.48
C VAL A 440 15.18 21.60 15.09
N GLY A 441 15.51 20.48 14.44
CA GLY A 441 16.50 19.51 14.92
C GLY A 441 15.94 18.32 15.69
N MET A 442 14.61 18.12 15.67
CA MET A 442 13.96 16.90 16.17
C MET A 442 14.57 15.63 15.52
N ASP A 443 14.70 14.57 16.31
CA ASP A 443 15.23 13.30 15.81
C ASP A 443 14.35 12.73 14.70
N SER A 444 14.95 12.09 13.71
CA SER A 444 14.21 11.59 12.53
C SER A 444 13.19 10.52 12.90
N THR A 445 13.46 9.72 13.93
CA THR A 445 12.51 8.74 14.45
C THR A 445 11.29 9.42 15.06
N ASP A 446 11.52 10.45 15.89
CA ASP A 446 10.43 11.17 16.57
C ASP A 446 9.59 11.97 15.58
N LEU A 447 10.23 12.62 14.61
CA LEU A 447 9.54 13.38 13.58
C LEU A 447 8.66 12.47 12.73
N MET A 448 9.16 11.31 12.29
CA MET A 448 8.39 10.35 11.48
C MET A 448 7.19 9.82 12.27
N LEU A 449 7.41 9.34 13.51
CA LEU A 449 6.32 8.90 14.36
C LEU A 449 5.30 10.02 14.58
N PHE A 450 5.75 11.23 14.93
CA PHE A 450 4.87 12.38 15.11
C PHE A 450 4.02 12.66 13.87
N GLU A 451 4.62 12.69 12.68
CA GLU A 451 3.90 12.96 11.43
C GLU A 451 2.89 11.84 11.10
N LYS A 452 3.19 10.56 11.40
CA LYS A 452 2.24 9.45 11.24
C LYS A 452 1.07 9.58 12.21
N PHE A 453 1.33 9.82 13.50
CA PHE A 453 0.29 10.07 14.50
C PHE A 453 -0.55 11.30 14.16
N TYR A 454 0.10 12.38 13.72
CA TYR A 454 -0.54 13.62 13.34
C TYR A 454 -1.46 13.43 12.13
N ALA A 455 -0.95 12.78 11.07
CA ALA A 455 -1.74 12.47 9.88
C ALA A 455 -2.92 11.56 10.21
N GLU A 456 -2.73 10.57 11.09
CA GLU A 456 -3.80 9.67 11.53
C GLU A 456 -4.85 10.41 12.35
N VAL A 457 -4.47 11.23 13.34
CA VAL A 457 -5.43 12.04 14.12
C VAL A 457 -6.18 13.02 13.21
N GLN A 458 -5.48 13.65 12.26
CA GLN A 458 -6.09 14.54 11.28
C GLN A 458 -7.11 13.80 10.39
N SER A 459 -6.74 12.60 9.94
CA SER A 459 -7.57 11.69 9.16
C SER A 459 -8.83 11.29 9.93
N GLN A 460 -8.68 10.82 11.16
CA GLN A 460 -9.79 10.39 12.02
C GLN A 460 -10.71 11.54 12.41
N LEU A 461 -10.17 12.75 12.59
CA LEU A 461 -10.97 13.95 12.85
C LEU A 461 -11.85 14.29 11.63
N ASN A 462 -11.26 14.29 10.43
CA ASN A 462 -12.01 14.44 9.18
C ASN A 462 -13.06 13.33 9.00
N ALA A 463 -12.68 12.08 9.27
CA ALA A 463 -13.57 10.93 9.16
C ALA A 463 -14.75 11.05 10.14
N SER A 464 -14.52 11.48 11.38
CA SER A 464 -15.58 11.67 12.38
C SER A 464 -16.58 12.74 11.95
N PHE A 465 -16.12 13.90 11.47
CA PHE A 465 -17.00 14.95 10.93
C PHE A 465 -17.79 14.47 9.72
N SER A 466 -17.11 13.80 8.78
CA SER A 466 -17.73 13.28 7.56
C SER A 466 -18.73 12.17 7.87
N ARG A 467 -18.46 11.31 8.86
CA ARG A 467 -19.39 10.29 9.34
C ARG A 467 -20.65 10.89 9.94
N LYS A 468 -20.55 11.94 10.76
CA LYS A 468 -21.73 12.64 11.30
C LYS A 468 -22.55 13.29 10.20
N SER A 469 -21.87 13.92 9.23
CA SER A 469 -22.51 14.47 8.03
C SER A 469 -23.24 13.38 7.24
N TYR A 470 -22.57 12.26 6.95
CA TYR A 470 -23.12 11.10 6.25
C TYR A 470 -24.35 10.51 6.94
N GLN A 471 -24.32 10.38 8.28
CA GLN A 471 -25.44 9.90 9.08
C GLN A 471 -26.61 10.89 9.15
N GLY A 472 -26.42 12.14 8.72
CA GLY A 472 -27.43 13.19 8.78
C GLY A 472 -27.79 13.60 10.22
N VAL A 473 -26.87 13.43 11.18
CA VAL A 473 -27.12 13.79 12.57
C VAL A 473 -27.07 15.31 12.71
N GLN A 474 -28.19 15.90 13.11
CA GLN A 474 -28.32 17.33 13.30
C GLN A 474 -27.96 17.73 14.74
N TYR A 475 -27.00 18.65 14.86
CA TYR A 475 -26.56 19.20 16.14
C TYR A 475 -27.05 20.64 16.27
N HIS A 476 -27.72 20.94 17.39
CA HIS A 476 -28.30 22.26 17.64
C HIS A 476 -27.30 23.21 18.31
N ASP A 477 -26.21 22.66 18.83
CA ASP A 477 -25.18 23.38 19.57
C ASP A 477 -23.78 22.89 19.16
N PHE A 478 -22.87 23.85 19.01
CA PHE A 478 -21.45 23.66 18.79
C PHE A 478 -20.82 22.77 19.86
N ILE A 479 -21.17 22.98 21.13
CA ILE A 479 -20.58 22.25 22.26
C ILE A 479 -20.92 20.76 22.16
N GLN A 480 -22.16 20.45 21.78
CA GLN A 480 -22.63 19.08 21.62
C GLN A 480 -21.90 18.34 20.49
N LEU A 481 -21.66 19.02 19.36
CA LEU A 481 -20.89 18.46 18.25
C LEU A 481 -19.44 18.22 18.67
N MET A 482 -18.79 19.20 19.32
CA MET A 482 -17.41 19.07 19.81
C MET A 482 -17.24 17.92 20.82
N ASP A 483 -18.15 17.76 21.79
CA ASP A 483 -18.12 16.64 22.75
C ASP A 483 -18.28 15.29 22.03
N THR A 484 -19.21 15.21 21.08
CA THR A 484 -19.44 13.96 20.34
C THR A 484 -18.21 13.57 19.50
N ILE A 485 -17.63 14.53 18.77
CA ILE A 485 -16.43 14.29 17.94
C ILE A 485 -15.23 13.95 18.83
N THR A 486 -15.05 14.63 19.96
CA THR A 486 -13.93 14.35 20.89
C THR A 486 -14.03 12.94 21.46
N ARG A 487 -15.23 12.50 21.87
CA ARG A 487 -15.44 11.12 22.36
C ARG A 487 -15.16 10.08 21.27
N GLU A 488 -15.63 10.32 20.06
CA GLU A 488 -15.42 9.41 18.93
C GLU A 488 -13.93 9.31 18.55
N ILE A 489 -13.20 10.42 18.57
CA ILE A 489 -11.75 10.41 18.34
C ILE A 489 -11.03 9.66 19.46
N ILE A 490 -11.41 9.86 20.73
CA ILE A 490 -10.81 9.13 21.86
C ILE A 490 -11.06 7.62 21.75
N GLU A 491 -12.29 7.23 21.41
CA GLU A 491 -12.64 5.82 21.21
C GLU A 491 -11.87 5.22 20.04
N THR A 492 -11.81 5.93 18.91
CA THR A 492 -11.11 5.46 17.72
C THR A 492 -9.61 5.36 17.95
N PHE A 493 -8.99 6.38 18.56
CA PHE A 493 -7.56 6.41 18.85
C PHE A 493 -7.12 5.26 19.76
N ARG A 494 -7.96 4.83 20.71
CA ARG A 494 -7.70 3.66 21.56
C ARG A 494 -7.62 2.33 20.81
N HIS A 495 -8.15 2.27 19.60
CA HIS A 495 -8.20 1.05 18.78
C HIS A 495 -7.17 1.06 17.63
N ILE A 496 -6.44 2.16 17.46
CA ILE A 496 -5.40 2.27 16.44
C ILE A 496 -4.14 1.60 16.98
N ASP A 497 -3.74 0.51 16.33
CA ASP A 497 -2.43 -0.08 16.50
C ASP A 497 -1.46 0.64 15.57
N VAL A 498 -0.66 1.52 16.16
CA VAL A 498 0.24 2.45 15.47
C VAL A 498 1.35 1.70 14.75
N TRP A 499 1.74 0.52 15.24
CA TRP A 499 2.73 -0.32 14.58
C TRP A 499 2.27 -0.75 13.17
N ASN A 500 0.96 -0.83 12.92
CA ASN A 500 0.41 -1.11 11.60
C ASN A 500 0.48 0.09 10.63
N LEU A 501 0.79 1.30 11.12
CA LEU A 501 1.01 2.49 10.29
C LEU A 501 2.46 2.59 9.76
N ILE A 502 3.35 1.76 10.30
CA ILE A 502 4.78 1.77 10.02
C ILE A 502 5.10 0.68 9.00
N ASN A 503 5.48 1.11 7.80
CA ASN A 503 5.94 0.23 6.74
C ASN A 503 7.47 0.09 6.79
N PHE A 504 8.00 -0.96 6.14
CA PHE A 504 9.45 -1.11 6.00
C PHE A 504 10.09 0.09 5.28
N SER A 505 9.38 0.72 4.34
CA SER A 505 9.84 1.95 3.69
C SER A 505 10.11 3.07 4.69
N ASP A 506 9.27 3.21 5.72
CA ASP A 506 9.43 4.25 6.75
C ASP A 506 10.70 3.98 7.59
N VAL A 507 10.96 2.72 7.94
CA VAL A 507 12.18 2.30 8.65
C VAL A 507 13.41 2.49 7.78
N ALA A 508 13.31 2.16 6.49
CA ALA A 508 14.38 2.37 5.52
C ALA A 508 14.70 3.86 5.35
N ASP A 509 13.71 4.75 5.32
CA ASP A 509 13.92 6.20 5.21
C ASP A 509 14.61 6.79 6.45
N ILE A 510 14.28 6.29 7.65
CA ILE A 510 15.00 6.63 8.88
C ILE A 510 16.45 6.14 8.81
N ALA A 511 16.66 4.89 8.39
CA ALA A 511 18.00 4.32 8.23
C ALA A 511 18.82 5.11 7.21
N ARG A 512 18.22 5.51 6.07
CA ARG A 512 18.85 6.38 5.06
C ARG A 512 19.30 7.70 5.66
N SER A 513 18.41 8.37 6.40
CA SER A 513 18.71 9.65 7.03
C SER A 513 19.87 9.52 8.03
N GLU A 514 19.93 8.43 8.78
CA GLU A 514 21.00 8.17 9.73
C GLU A 514 22.33 7.82 9.04
N ILE A 515 22.30 7.01 7.97
CA ILE A 515 23.48 6.73 7.13
C ILE A 515 24.03 8.04 6.54
N GLN A 516 23.14 8.92 6.05
CA GLN A 516 23.54 10.24 5.54
C GLN A 516 24.21 11.09 6.60
N LYS A 517 23.68 11.12 7.83
CA LYS A 517 24.28 11.86 8.95
C LYS A 517 25.65 11.31 9.33
N ARG A 518 25.80 9.99 9.43
CA ARG A 518 27.05 9.32 9.88
C ARG A 518 28.16 9.35 8.84
N HIS A 519 27.82 9.30 7.55
CA HIS A 519 28.76 9.13 6.45
C HIS A 519 28.77 10.30 5.45
N ALA A 520 28.29 11.49 5.85
CA ALA A 520 28.38 12.70 5.05
C ALA A 520 29.85 13.06 4.78
N GLY A 521 30.19 13.34 3.53
CA GLY A 521 31.51 13.86 3.15
C GLY A 521 31.77 15.25 3.75
N GLN A 522 33.05 15.62 3.90
CA GLN A 522 33.46 16.95 4.36
C GLN A 522 33.11 18.09 3.38
N SER A 523 32.67 17.75 2.17
CA SER A 523 32.26 18.67 1.11
C SER A 523 30.76 18.98 1.21
N SER A 524 30.38 20.25 1.14
CA SER A 524 29.02 20.78 1.34
C SER A 524 27.95 20.34 0.32
N ASP A 525 28.23 19.34 -0.52
CA ASP A 525 27.37 18.91 -1.63
C ASP A 525 26.57 17.63 -1.34
N GLY A 526 26.53 17.18 -0.08
CA GLY A 526 25.75 16.00 0.31
C GLY A 526 26.29 14.67 -0.25
N ALA A 527 27.51 14.64 -0.79
CA ALA A 527 28.15 13.43 -1.28
C ALA A 527 28.54 12.50 -0.11
N LEU A 528 28.12 11.24 -0.16
CA LEU A 528 28.43 10.22 0.84
C LEU A 528 29.85 9.66 0.65
N MET A 529 30.49 9.27 1.75
CA MET A 529 31.73 8.48 1.72
C MET A 529 31.48 7.11 1.05
N SER A 530 32.55 6.40 0.64
CA SER A 530 32.44 5.08 0.01
C SER A 530 31.66 4.08 0.86
N ASP A 531 31.87 4.11 2.17
CA ASP A 531 31.19 3.26 3.15
C ASP A 531 29.68 3.58 3.22
N GLY A 532 29.32 4.88 3.20
CA GLY A 532 27.92 5.32 3.14
C GLY A 532 27.20 4.90 1.86
N ASN A 533 27.88 4.96 0.71
CA ASN A 533 27.31 4.47 -0.56
C ASN A 533 27.09 2.94 -0.56
N ALA A 534 28.00 2.18 0.05
CA ALA A 534 27.86 0.74 0.20
C ALA A 534 26.67 0.36 1.09
N LEU A 535 26.51 1.04 2.24
CA LEU A 535 25.36 0.85 3.14
C LEU A 535 24.03 1.21 2.46
N MET A 536 23.98 2.31 1.70
CA MET A 536 22.79 2.71 0.94
C MET A 536 22.41 1.68 -0.13
N SER A 537 23.40 1.17 -0.87
CA SER A 537 23.17 0.14 -1.88
C SER A 537 22.62 -1.14 -1.25
N LEU A 538 23.13 -1.52 -0.09
CA LEU A 538 22.74 -2.73 0.64
C LEU A 538 21.31 -2.58 1.21
N LEU A 539 20.98 -1.44 1.80
CA LEU A 539 19.61 -1.12 2.23
C LEU A 539 18.60 -1.13 1.06
N ASN A 540 18.97 -0.55 -0.08
CA ASN A 540 18.11 -0.56 -1.28
C ASN A 540 17.92 -1.98 -1.84
N ALA A 541 18.96 -2.82 -1.80
CA ALA A 541 18.84 -4.23 -2.21
C ALA A 541 17.86 -5.00 -1.31
N PHE A 542 17.90 -4.78 0.01
CA PHE A 542 16.92 -5.35 0.93
C PHE A 542 15.50 -4.85 0.65
N GLN A 543 15.32 -3.55 0.40
CA GLN A 543 14.00 -3.02 0.06
C GLN A 543 13.44 -3.67 -1.22
N ASN A 544 14.26 -3.77 -2.27
CA ASN A 544 13.89 -4.42 -3.53
C ASN A 544 13.54 -5.91 -3.32
N THR A 545 14.26 -6.58 -2.42
CA THR A 545 13.97 -7.98 -2.07
C THR A 545 12.56 -8.13 -1.49
N VAL A 546 12.13 -7.18 -0.65
CA VAL A 546 10.82 -7.18 0.01
C VAL A 546 9.68 -6.80 -0.92
N SER A 547 9.84 -5.70 -1.66
CA SER A 547 8.75 -5.14 -2.46
C SER A 547 8.50 -5.94 -3.73
N ASP A 548 9.56 -6.52 -4.31
CA ASP A 548 9.51 -7.05 -5.68
C ASP A 548 9.85 -8.54 -5.72
N ILE A 549 10.99 -8.95 -5.13
CA ILE A 549 11.49 -10.33 -5.29
C ILE A 549 10.63 -11.34 -4.53
N ILE A 550 10.39 -11.12 -3.23
CA ILE A 550 9.63 -12.06 -2.38
C ILE A 550 8.19 -12.30 -2.90
N PRO A 551 7.41 -11.25 -3.23
CA PRO A 551 6.09 -11.44 -3.84
C PRO A 551 6.15 -12.21 -5.17
N ASP A 552 7.12 -11.90 -6.04
CA ASP A 552 7.31 -12.60 -7.33
C ASP A 552 7.70 -14.07 -7.16
N VAL A 553 8.51 -14.42 -6.13
CA VAL A 553 8.79 -15.82 -5.75
C VAL A 553 7.50 -16.53 -5.38
N ALA A 554 6.71 -15.94 -4.49
CA ALA A 554 5.47 -16.53 -3.98
C ALA A 554 4.44 -16.76 -5.11
N ASP A 555 4.23 -15.75 -5.96
CA ASP A 555 3.34 -15.82 -7.12
C ASP A 555 3.83 -16.84 -8.15
N THR A 556 5.14 -16.91 -8.42
CA THR A 556 5.69 -17.86 -9.39
C THR A 556 5.51 -19.31 -8.92
N ILE A 557 5.82 -19.60 -7.65
CA ILE A 557 5.68 -20.94 -7.05
C ILE A 557 4.23 -21.41 -7.13
N LEU A 558 3.28 -20.51 -6.83
CA LEU A 558 1.86 -20.83 -6.83
C LEU A 558 1.16 -20.58 -8.19
N SER A 559 1.91 -20.20 -9.22
CA SER A 559 1.34 -19.94 -10.54
C SER A 559 0.72 -21.22 -11.13
N LYS A 560 -0.44 -21.09 -11.77
CA LYS A 560 -1.13 -22.22 -12.41
C LYS A 560 -0.24 -22.96 -13.41
N SER A 561 0.65 -22.23 -14.09
CA SER A 561 1.56 -22.82 -15.08
C SER A 561 2.57 -23.79 -14.44
N LEU A 562 3.13 -23.42 -13.27
CA LEU A 562 4.09 -24.24 -12.56
C LEU A 562 3.40 -25.41 -11.87
N ILE A 563 2.27 -25.16 -11.20
CA ILE A 563 1.48 -26.19 -10.51
C ILE A 563 1.01 -27.28 -11.48
N ARG A 564 0.56 -26.93 -12.69
CA ARG A 564 0.18 -27.92 -13.72
C ARG A 564 1.36 -28.79 -14.12
N LYS A 565 2.50 -28.18 -14.43
CA LYS A 565 3.73 -28.91 -14.79
C LYS A 565 4.17 -29.86 -13.67
N MET A 566 4.11 -29.40 -12.42
CA MET A 566 4.44 -30.24 -11.25
C MET A 566 3.48 -31.42 -11.11
N ILE A 567 2.17 -31.19 -11.21
CA ILE A 567 1.17 -32.27 -11.10
C ILE A 567 1.32 -33.29 -12.25
N GLU A 568 1.58 -32.83 -13.48
CA GLU A 568 1.84 -33.69 -14.63
C GLU A 568 3.05 -34.60 -14.40
N LYS A 569 4.17 -34.05 -13.90
CA LYS A 569 5.38 -34.82 -13.59
C LYS A 569 5.21 -35.80 -12.42
N ILE A 570 4.53 -35.37 -11.35
CA ILE A 570 4.23 -36.27 -10.22
C ILE A 570 3.41 -37.48 -10.70
N ARG A 571 2.49 -37.27 -11.65
CA ARG A 571 1.70 -38.34 -12.26
C ARG A 571 2.52 -39.26 -13.17
N SER A 572 3.48 -38.71 -13.95
CA SER A 572 4.27 -39.52 -14.88
C SER A 572 5.42 -40.28 -14.20
N ASP A 573 6.10 -39.64 -13.25
CA ASP A 573 7.42 -40.08 -12.76
C ASP A 573 7.33 -40.65 -11.33
N GLY A 574 6.21 -40.46 -10.63
CA GLY A 574 5.98 -41.00 -9.27
C GLY A 574 6.88 -40.38 -8.19
N THR A 575 7.43 -39.19 -8.45
CA THR A 575 8.34 -38.45 -7.59
C THR A 575 7.59 -37.64 -6.51
N GLY A 576 8.26 -37.37 -5.39
CA GLY A 576 7.71 -36.58 -4.30
C GLY A 576 7.60 -35.07 -4.63
N LEU A 577 6.56 -34.41 -4.12
CA LEU A 577 6.24 -33.00 -4.38
C LEU A 577 7.42 -32.04 -4.17
N GLY A 578 8.20 -32.23 -3.10
CA GLY A 578 9.34 -31.37 -2.78
C GLY A 578 10.48 -31.43 -3.80
N ASN A 579 10.72 -32.61 -4.40
CA ASN A 579 11.76 -32.77 -5.43
C ASN A 579 11.31 -32.17 -6.76
N GLU A 580 10.03 -32.34 -7.11
CA GLU A 580 9.47 -31.72 -8.32
C GLU A 580 9.40 -30.20 -8.20
N LEU A 581 9.09 -29.68 -7.02
CA LEU A 581 9.12 -28.24 -6.77
C LEU A 581 10.53 -27.66 -6.97
N ALA A 582 11.57 -28.32 -6.43
CA ALA A 582 12.95 -27.91 -6.64
C ALA A 582 13.33 -27.92 -8.12
N SER A 583 13.02 -29.00 -8.85
CA SER A 583 13.27 -29.09 -10.30
C SER A 583 12.48 -28.05 -11.09
N ALA A 584 11.25 -27.76 -10.69
CA ALA A 584 10.40 -26.77 -11.35
C ALA A 584 11.00 -25.37 -11.20
N ILE A 585 11.49 -25.00 -10.02
CA ILE A 585 12.13 -23.70 -9.77
C ILE A 585 13.43 -23.54 -10.55
N GLU A 586 14.26 -24.58 -10.63
CA GLU A 586 15.48 -24.55 -11.46
C GLU A 586 15.17 -24.36 -12.95
N SER A 587 14.00 -24.83 -13.40
CA SER A 587 13.54 -24.71 -14.79
C SER A 587 12.82 -23.39 -15.12
N VAL A 588 12.57 -22.53 -14.12
CA VAL A 588 12.06 -21.17 -14.35
C VAL A 588 13.14 -20.39 -15.11
N GLY A 589 12.74 -19.58 -16.09
CA GLY A 589 13.63 -18.89 -17.04
C GLY A 589 14.61 -17.89 -16.43
N GLU A 590 14.93 -16.82 -17.16
CA GLU A 590 15.87 -15.80 -16.66
C GLU A 590 15.27 -15.03 -15.46
N LYS A 591 15.63 -15.45 -14.25
CA LYS A 591 15.37 -14.77 -12.97
C LYS A 591 16.71 -14.37 -12.32
N SER A 592 16.70 -13.33 -11.49
CA SER A 592 17.90 -12.87 -10.78
C SER A 592 18.46 -13.95 -9.84
N GLN A 593 19.75 -13.85 -9.49
CA GLN A 593 20.36 -14.78 -8.54
C GLN A 593 19.75 -14.67 -7.14
N GLU A 594 19.36 -13.45 -6.75
CA GLU A 594 18.65 -13.18 -5.50
C GLU A 594 17.30 -13.89 -5.45
N TRP A 595 16.53 -13.81 -6.55
CA TRP A 595 15.27 -14.54 -6.69
C TRP A 595 15.47 -16.04 -6.57
N LYS A 596 16.47 -16.61 -7.26
CA LYS A 596 16.75 -18.05 -7.21
C LYS A 596 17.14 -18.51 -5.81
N ARG A 597 17.98 -17.73 -5.11
CA ARG A 597 18.36 -18.02 -3.73
C ARG A 597 17.13 -18.04 -2.82
N GLU A 598 16.25 -17.06 -2.96
CA GLU A 598 15.02 -16.97 -2.17
C GLU A 598 14.08 -18.15 -2.44
N ALA A 599 13.83 -18.44 -3.72
CA ALA A 599 12.99 -19.53 -4.14
C ALA A 599 13.49 -20.89 -3.62
N VAL A 600 14.81 -21.14 -3.67
CA VAL A 600 15.41 -22.38 -3.14
C VAL A 600 15.24 -22.46 -1.62
N ALA A 601 15.49 -21.37 -0.88
CA ALA A 601 15.33 -21.35 0.57
C ALA A 601 13.89 -21.70 1.00
N TRP A 602 12.89 -21.22 0.24
CA TRP A 602 11.48 -21.52 0.50
C TRP A 602 11.14 -22.99 0.21
N VAL A 603 11.73 -23.57 -0.84
CA VAL A 603 11.57 -25.00 -1.13
C VAL A 603 12.20 -25.88 -0.06
N GLU A 604 13.39 -25.54 0.42
CA GLU A 604 14.05 -26.27 1.50
C GLU A 604 13.23 -26.18 2.79
N GLY A 605 12.78 -24.98 3.18
CA GLY A 605 11.92 -24.79 4.35
C GLY A 605 10.58 -25.54 4.25
N PHE A 606 10.00 -25.63 3.05
CA PHE A 606 8.82 -26.46 2.81
C PHE A 606 9.14 -27.97 2.95
N ARG A 607 10.27 -28.43 2.41
CA ARG A 607 10.69 -29.84 2.50
C ARG A 607 10.92 -30.27 3.95
N ASP A 608 11.45 -29.38 4.79
CA ASP A 608 11.71 -29.66 6.20
C ASP A 608 10.43 -29.66 7.06
N SER A 609 9.39 -28.93 6.64
CA SER A 609 8.14 -28.80 7.39
C SER A 609 7.08 -29.84 7.03
N VAL A 610 7.18 -30.50 5.88
CA VAL A 610 6.14 -31.40 5.36
C VAL A 610 6.41 -32.85 5.76
N ASP A 611 5.36 -33.51 6.25
CA ASP A 611 5.38 -34.95 6.50
C ASP A 611 5.34 -35.73 5.17
N PRO A 612 6.39 -36.51 4.84
CA PRO A 612 6.48 -37.26 3.58
C PRO A 612 5.46 -38.41 3.46
N THR A 613 4.75 -38.75 4.55
CA THR A 613 3.70 -39.78 4.54
C THR A 613 2.34 -39.25 4.11
N GLN A 614 2.18 -37.93 3.98
CA GLN A 614 0.95 -37.31 3.52
C GLN A 614 0.67 -37.60 2.04
N SER A 615 -0.60 -37.70 1.67
CA SER A 615 -0.99 -37.84 0.26
C SER A 615 -0.71 -36.55 -0.52
N THR A 616 -0.36 -36.67 -1.81
CA THR A 616 -0.05 -35.52 -2.69
C THR A 616 -1.05 -34.35 -2.61
N PRO A 617 -2.38 -34.56 -2.60
CA PRO A 617 -3.33 -33.44 -2.47
C PRO A 617 -3.22 -32.68 -1.15
N VAL A 618 -2.91 -33.37 -0.05
CA VAL A 618 -2.71 -32.77 1.27
C VAL A 618 -1.39 -32.00 1.30
N SER A 619 -0.32 -32.55 0.70
CA SER A 619 0.96 -31.85 0.59
C SER A 619 0.88 -30.61 -0.31
N LEU A 620 0.09 -30.64 -1.38
CA LEU A 620 -0.17 -29.45 -2.23
C LEU A 620 -0.97 -28.37 -1.48
N LEU A 621 -1.94 -28.78 -0.66
CA LEU A 621 -2.64 -27.84 0.23
C LEU A 621 -1.68 -27.23 1.26
N ALA A 622 -0.79 -28.05 1.84
CA ALA A 622 0.21 -27.59 2.79
C ALA A 622 1.20 -26.61 2.12
N LEU A 623 1.59 -26.84 0.87
CA LEU A 623 2.43 -25.90 0.10
C LEU A 623 1.72 -24.55 -0.06
N LEU A 624 0.45 -24.58 -0.46
CA LEU A 624 -0.35 -23.37 -0.62
C LEU A 624 -0.46 -22.59 0.70
N GLN A 625 -0.74 -23.27 1.82
CA GLN A 625 -0.80 -22.64 3.15
C GLN A 625 0.56 -22.07 3.56
N TYR A 626 1.61 -22.87 3.43
CA TYR A 626 2.98 -22.50 3.79
C TYR A 626 3.44 -21.22 3.08
N ILE A 627 3.23 -21.11 1.77
CA ILE A 627 3.67 -19.95 0.99
C ILE A 627 2.92 -18.67 1.40
N HIS A 628 1.60 -18.75 1.63
CA HIS A 628 0.81 -17.59 2.08
C HIS A 628 1.19 -17.16 3.50
N GLU A 629 1.43 -18.11 4.41
CA GLU A 629 1.86 -17.82 5.78
C GLU A 629 3.28 -17.24 5.83
N LEU A 630 4.20 -17.79 5.01
CA LEU A 630 5.57 -17.32 4.93
C LEU A 630 5.64 -15.90 4.37
N LEU A 631 4.87 -15.59 3.33
CA LEU A 631 4.83 -14.24 2.76
C LEU A 631 4.42 -13.19 3.81
N ASP A 632 3.36 -13.47 4.58
CA ASP A 632 2.88 -12.57 5.64
C ASP A 632 3.96 -12.36 6.73
N GLN A 633 4.76 -13.39 7.03
CA GLN A 633 5.84 -13.28 8.03
C GLN A 633 7.04 -12.48 7.52
N VAL A 634 7.47 -12.78 6.29
CA VAL A 634 8.74 -12.28 5.74
C VAL A 634 8.65 -10.81 5.35
N VAL A 635 7.50 -10.29 4.93
CA VAL A 635 7.35 -8.89 4.49
C VAL A 635 7.30 -7.88 5.66
N SER A 636 7.24 -8.36 6.91
CA SER A 636 7.20 -7.49 8.10
C SER A 636 8.51 -6.71 8.32
N PRO A 637 8.47 -5.47 8.87
CA PRO A 637 9.68 -4.70 9.17
C PRO A 637 10.67 -5.44 10.11
N SER A 638 10.15 -6.23 11.06
CA SER A 638 10.95 -7.04 11.98
C SER A 638 11.66 -8.20 11.30
N ALA A 639 10.96 -8.95 10.42
CA ALA A 639 11.55 -10.09 9.73
C ALA A 639 12.72 -9.68 8.83
N MET A 640 12.69 -8.44 8.33
CA MET A 640 13.80 -7.90 7.54
C MET A 640 15.02 -7.54 8.36
N ALA A 641 14.84 -6.96 9.55
CA ALA A 641 15.96 -6.80 10.48
C ALA A 641 16.57 -8.16 10.85
N ASP A 642 15.72 -9.16 11.12
CA ASP A 642 16.16 -10.54 11.37
C ASP A 642 16.94 -11.15 10.20
N ARG A 643 16.55 -10.83 8.97
CA ARG A 643 17.27 -11.26 7.76
C ARG A 643 18.64 -10.60 7.62
N VAL A 644 18.73 -9.28 7.82
CA VAL A 644 20.02 -8.56 7.81
C VAL A 644 20.94 -9.13 8.89
N LYS A 645 20.39 -9.48 10.06
CA LYS A 645 21.12 -10.17 11.11
C LYS A 645 21.59 -11.55 10.69
N ALA A 646 20.74 -12.38 10.11
CA ALA A 646 21.14 -13.71 9.65
C ALA A 646 22.29 -13.63 8.63
N GLU A 647 22.27 -12.65 7.72
CA GLU A 647 23.38 -12.44 6.77
C GLU A 647 24.66 -11.93 7.45
N ALA A 648 24.54 -11.05 8.46
CA ALA A 648 25.68 -10.59 9.27
C ALA A 648 26.30 -11.75 10.06
N ASP A 649 25.47 -12.51 10.78
CA ASP A 649 25.88 -13.63 11.64
C ASP A 649 26.52 -14.76 10.80
N ALA A 650 26.00 -15.03 9.60
CA ALA A 650 26.58 -16.01 8.68
C ALA A 650 27.99 -15.59 8.20
N LYS A 651 28.17 -14.31 7.84
CA LYS A 651 29.50 -13.79 7.46
C LYS A 651 30.46 -13.78 8.65
N GLU A 652 29.98 -13.47 9.84
CA GLU A 652 30.76 -13.50 11.07
C GLU A 652 31.22 -14.93 11.40
N ALA A 653 30.35 -15.93 11.24
CA ALA A 653 30.69 -17.34 11.43
C ALA A 653 31.79 -17.81 10.47
N VAL A 654 31.74 -17.39 9.19
CA VAL A 654 32.79 -17.69 8.20
C VAL A 654 34.12 -17.05 8.59
N TYR A 655 34.10 -15.80 9.09
CA TYR A 655 35.30 -15.14 9.58
C TYR A 655 35.86 -15.85 10.82
N GLN A 656 35.01 -16.20 11.78
CA GLN A 656 35.41 -16.89 13.00
C GLN A 656 36.01 -18.28 12.71
N ALA A 657 35.50 -19.00 11.71
CA ALA A 657 36.10 -20.25 11.24
C ALA A 657 37.54 -20.03 10.74
N LYS A 658 37.78 -18.99 9.91
CA LYS A 658 39.12 -18.63 9.44
C LYS A 658 40.06 -18.26 10.59
N VAL A 659 39.57 -17.53 11.59
CA VAL A 659 40.34 -17.18 12.81
C VAL A 659 40.68 -18.42 13.62
N ASN A 660 39.74 -19.35 13.80
CA ASN A 660 39.97 -20.59 14.54
C ASN A 660 41.02 -21.48 13.84
N ASP A 661 40.95 -21.59 12.51
CA ASP A 661 41.94 -22.32 11.71
C ASP A 661 43.34 -21.68 11.82
N TRP A 662 43.40 -20.35 11.78
CA TRP A 662 44.63 -19.60 11.99
C TRP A 662 45.21 -19.82 13.40
N GLN A 663 44.38 -19.75 14.45
CA GLN A 663 44.81 -20.02 15.82
C GLN A 663 45.32 -21.45 16.00
N PHE A 664 44.70 -22.42 15.34
CA PHE A 664 45.14 -23.81 15.35
C PHE A 664 46.52 -23.95 14.68
N ALA A 665 46.71 -23.34 13.50
CA ALA A 665 47.99 -23.32 12.81
C ALA A 665 49.10 -22.67 13.66
N CYS A 666 48.80 -21.54 14.32
CA CYS A 666 49.73 -20.88 15.23
C CYS A 666 50.10 -21.76 16.42
N LYS A 667 49.15 -22.48 17.02
CA LYS A 667 49.43 -23.42 18.13
C LYS A 667 50.33 -24.58 17.71
N GLU A 668 50.10 -25.15 16.53
CA GLU A 668 50.96 -26.22 16.00
C GLU A 668 52.37 -25.72 15.71
N ILE A 669 52.51 -24.55 15.08
CA ILE A 669 53.82 -23.90 14.87
C ILE A 669 54.52 -23.62 16.21
N GLU A 670 53.80 -23.14 17.22
CA GLU A 670 54.36 -22.86 18.53
C GLU A 670 54.85 -24.14 19.23
N LYS A 671 54.11 -25.24 19.12
CA LYS A 671 54.52 -26.56 19.66
C LYS A 671 55.79 -27.08 18.99
N GLU A 672 55.91 -26.91 17.68
CA GLU A 672 57.13 -27.22 16.95
C GLU A 672 58.29 -26.30 17.37
N ASN A 673 58.05 -24.99 17.50
CA ASN A 673 59.04 -24.01 17.95
C ASN A 673 59.52 -24.26 19.39
N VAL A 674 58.65 -24.73 20.30
CA VAL A 674 59.07 -25.18 21.64
C VAL A 674 60.05 -26.35 21.54
N SER A 675 59.78 -27.32 20.66
CA SER A 675 60.65 -28.48 20.46
C SER A 675 61.98 -28.10 19.80
N ILE A 676 61.98 -27.11 18.90
CA ILE A 676 63.18 -26.51 18.31
C ILE A 676 64.00 -25.80 19.39
N ARG A 677 63.38 -24.97 20.23
CA ARG A 677 64.02 -24.28 21.35
C ARG A 677 64.66 -25.26 22.33
N GLN A 678 63.95 -26.33 22.70
CA GLN A 678 64.49 -27.36 23.59
C GLN A 678 65.71 -28.07 23.00
N ARG A 679 65.68 -28.43 21.70
CA ARG A 679 66.82 -29.07 21.01
C ARG A 679 68.02 -28.14 20.88
N ASN A 680 67.79 -26.87 20.55
CA ASN A 680 68.83 -25.85 20.50
C ASN A 680 69.44 -25.60 21.90
N ASN A 681 68.62 -25.51 22.95
CA ASN A 681 69.10 -25.39 24.33
C ASN A 681 69.91 -26.61 24.76
N ARG A 682 69.44 -27.83 24.44
CA ARG A 682 70.16 -29.07 24.76
C ARG A 682 71.51 -29.14 24.08
N ARG A 683 71.61 -28.66 22.84
CA ARG A 683 72.88 -28.52 22.12
C ARG A 683 73.83 -27.57 22.85
N GLU A 684 73.35 -26.41 23.30
CA GLU A 684 74.18 -25.46 24.07
C GLU A 684 74.61 -26.04 25.42
N GLU A 685 73.74 -26.77 26.12
CA GLU A 685 74.09 -27.50 27.34
C GLU A 685 75.20 -28.53 27.11
N LEU A 686 75.11 -29.33 26.03
CA LEU A 686 76.12 -30.33 25.68
C LEU A 686 77.47 -29.69 25.32
N ILE A 687 77.46 -28.53 24.65
CA ILE A 687 78.66 -27.76 24.35
C ILE A 687 79.28 -27.23 25.66
N ALA A 688 78.46 -26.70 26.58
CA ALA A 688 78.91 -26.21 27.88
C ALA A 688 79.50 -27.34 28.76
N GLU A 689 78.85 -28.52 28.78
CA GLU A 689 79.33 -29.68 29.52
C GLU A 689 80.64 -30.23 28.95
N ALA A 690 80.78 -30.32 27.63
CA ALA A 690 82.02 -30.72 26.98
C ALA A 690 83.17 -29.73 27.25
N THR A 691 82.85 -28.43 27.33
CA THR A 691 83.81 -27.37 27.68
C THR A 691 84.29 -27.53 29.12
N ARG A 692 83.36 -27.71 30.07
CA ARG A 692 83.68 -27.92 31.48
C ARG A 692 84.47 -29.21 31.73
N GLN A 693 84.13 -30.30 31.05
CA GLN A 693 84.90 -31.55 31.12
C GLN A 693 86.33 -31.37 30.61
N PHE A 694 86.50 -30.66 29.49
CA PHE A 694 87.83 -30.34 28.97
C PHE A 694 88.64 -29.45 29.92
N GLU A 695 88.03 -28.45 30.55
CA GLU A 695 88.69 -27.61 31.56
C GLU A 695 89.15 -28.43 32.78
N MET A 696 88.31 -29.34 33.27
CA MET A 696 88.69 -30.26 34.36
C MET A 696 89.83 -31.19 33.93
N GLU A 697 89.74 -31.81 32.75
CA GLU A 697 90.79 -32.68 32.19
C GLU A 697 92.12 -31.92 31.99
N MET A 698 92.06 -30.67 31.51
CA MET A 698 93.24 -29.81 31.36
C MET A 698 93.86 -29.41 32.69
N SER A 699 93.04 -29.07 33.69
CA SER A 699 93.54 -28.75 35.04
C SER A 699 94.21 -29.94 35.72
N ALA A 700 93.65 -31.15 35.55
CA ALA A 700 94.23 -32.39 36.05
C ALA A 700 95.53 -32.73 35.31
N PHE A 701 95.58 -32.51 33.99
CA PHE A 701 96.80 -32.64 33.20
C PHE A 701 97.89 -31.66 33.67
N GLU A 702 97.56 -30.39 33.90
CA GLU A 702 98.52 -29.39 34.41
C GLU A 702 99.04 -29.72 35.82
N GLN A 703 98.22 -30.31 36.68
CA GLN A 703 98.66 -30.84 37.98
C GLN A 703 99.59 -32.03 37.80
N GLN A 704 99.26 -32.99 36.92
CA GLN A 704 100.11 -34.14 36.64
C GLN A 704 101.45 -33.74 35.99
N VAL A 705 101.46 -32.70 35.14
CA VAL A 705 102.70 -32.12 34.58
C VAL A 705 103.56 -31.50 35.66
N ARG A 706 102.97 -30.78 36.63
CA ARG A 706 103.71 -30.23 37.78
C ARG A 706 104.29 -31.33 38.67
N ASP A 707 103.49 -32.34 39.02
CA ASP A 707 103.95 -33.50 39.79
C ASP A 707 105.05 -34.29 39.04
N TYR A 708 104.96 -34.38 37.71
CA TYR A 708 105.98 -34.99 36.87
C TYR A 708 107.28 -34.18 36.89
N GLN A 709 107.20 -32.85 36.74
CA GLN A 709 108.36 -31.95 36.79
C GLN A 709 109.04 -31.98 38.16
N GLU A 710 108.28 -31.92 39.27
CA GLU A 710 108.83 -32.03 40.62
C GLU A 710 109.52 -33.37 40.88
N LYS A 711 108.96 -34.49 40.39
CA LYS A 711 109.58 -35.82 40.54
C LYS A 711 110.83 -35.99 39.66
N VAL A 712 110.90 -35.32 38.51
CA VAL A 712 112.10 -35.27 37.66
C VAL A 712 113.18 -34.41 38.32
N GLU A 713 112.85 -33.23 38.86
CA GLU A 713 113.79 -32.36 39.58
C GLU A 713 114.29 -32.96 40.90
N GLN A 714 113.44 -33.67 41.66
CA GLN A 714 113.86 -34.44 42.85
C GLN A 714 114.84 -35.56 42.48
N ARG A 715 114.68 -36.17 41.30
CA ARG A 715 115.64 -37.16 40.81
C ARG A 715 116.95 -36.51 40.38
N GLU A 716 116.91 -35.39 39.68
CA GLU A 716 118.13 -34.68 39.25
C GLU A 716 118.94 -34.15 40.45
N SER A 717 118.27 -33.65 41.50
CA SER A 717 118.93 -33.25 42.75
C SER A 717 119.50 -34.44 43.55
N LEU A 718 118.82 -35.59 43.58
CA LEU A 718 119.36 -36.84 44.15
C LEU A 718 120.55 -37.40 43.32
N ALA A 719 120.53 -37.22 41.99
CA ALA A 719 121.62 -37.61 41.11
C ALA A 719 122.86 -36.70 41.24
N ALA A 720 122.67 -35.40 41.51
CA ALA A 720 123.76 -34.44 41.73
C ALA A 720 124.42 -34.58 43.12
N SER A 721 123.70 -35.10 44.12
CA SER A 721 124.18 -35.26 45.51
C SER A 721 124.94 -36.58 45.77
N ALA A 722 124.91 -37.53 44.83
CA ALA A 722 125.45 -38.89 44.98
C ALA A 722 126.81 -39.12 44.28
N ALA A 723 127.57 -38.06 44.01
CA ALA A 723 128.96 -38.15 43.55
C ALA A 723 129.88 -38.62 44.70
N GLY A 724 129.77 -39.89 45.11
CA GLY A 724 130.67 -40.49 46.09
C GLY A 724 130.14 -41.66 46.93
N ALA A 725 128.86 -42.00 46.88
CA ALA A 725 128.31 -43.15 47.61
C ALA A 725 127.18 -43.84 46.82
N GLN A 726 127.19 -45.17 46.75
CA GLN A 726 126.17 -45.97 46.05
C GLN A 726 124.77 -45.77 46.67
N VAL A 727 123.92 -45.01 45.98
CA VAL A 727 122.48 -44.88 46.27
C VAL A 727 121.71 -45.32 45.02
N THR A 728 120.72 -46.19 45.19
CA THR A 728 119.82 -46.66 44.11
C THR A 728 118.82 -45.55 43.76
N LEU A 729 118.84 -45.07 42.51
CA LEU A 729 117.91 -44.02 42.03
C LEU A 729 116.50 -44.60 41.77
N PRO A 730 115.40 -43.88 42.07
CA PRO A 730 114.04 -44.28 41.73
C PRO A 730 113.77 -44.32 40.21
N ALA A 731 112.77 -45.12 39.78
CA ALA A 731 112.36 -45.26 38.38
C ALA A 731 111.89 -43.94 37.75
N LEU A 732 112.01 -43.79 36.41
CA LEU A 732 111.54 -42.59 35.70
C LEU A 732 110.03 -42.44 35.86
N PRO A 733 109.51 -41.25 36.26
CA PRO A 733 108.09 -40.97 36.19
C PRO A 733 107.58 -41.09 34.74
N LEU A 734 106.32 -41.48 34.55
CA LEU A 734 105.67 -41.53 33.24
C LEU A 734 105.22 -40.12 32.83
N GLU A 735 105.49 -39.72 31.58
CA GLU A 735 105.06 -38.43 31.04
C GLU A 735 103.52 -38.39 30.93
N PRO A 736 102.85 -37.35 31.48
CA PRO A 736 101.41 -37.25 31.41
C PRO A 736 100.91 -37.04 29.97
N VAL A 737 99.78 -37.67 29.63
CA VAL A 737 99.17 -37.60 28.30
C VAL A 737 98.22 -36.42 28.21
N ARG A 738 98.40 -35.56 27.20
CA ARG A 738 97.56 -34.38 26.99
C ARG A 738 96.11 -34.76 26.63
N PRO A 739 95.08 -34.11 27.22
CA PRO A 739 93.69 -34.33 26.83
C PRO A 739 93.42 -33.95 25.36
N SER A 740 92.43 -34.61 24.75
CA SER A 740 92.04 -34.33 23.37
C SER A 740 91.51 -32.89 23.20
N PRO A 741 91.81 -32.19 22.10
CA PRO A 741 91.39 -30.79 21.91
C PRO A 741 89.87 -30.60 21.95
N LEU A 742 89.41 -29.49 22.50
CA LEU A 742 87.98 -29.15 22.61
C LEU A 742 87.30 -28.93 21.25
N GLY A 743 88.02 -28.34 20.27
CA GLY A 743 87.46 -28.00 18.95
C GLY A 743 86.77 -29.17 18.24
N PRO A 744 87.46 -30.30 17.99
CA PRO A 744 86.86 -31.50 17.40
C PRO A 744 85.67 -32.08 18.19
N ARG A 745 85.65 -31.92 19.52
CA ARG A 745 84.53 -32.37 20.37
C ARG A 745 83.29 -31.49 20.16
N VAL A 746 83.48 -30.16 20.15
CA VAL A 746 82.42 -29.19 19.88
C VAL A 746 81.90 -29.32 18.44
N ASP A 747 82.78 -29.49 17.47
CA ASP A 747 82.40 -29.67 16.06
C ASP A 747 81.62 -30.97 15.85
N LYS A 748 81.96 -32.04 16.57
CA LYS A 748 81.18 -33.29 16.58
C LYS A 748 79.79 -33.10 17.20
N ILE A 749 79.68 -32.32 18.30
CA ILE A 749 78.39 -32.02 18.93
C ILE A 749 77.52 -31.16 18.00
N ARG A 750 78.12 -30.16 17.34
CA ARG A 750 77.46 -29.28 16.35
C ARG A 750 77.05 -30.04 15.09
N GLY A 751 77.86 -31.01 14.65
CA GLY A 751 77.53 -31.89 13.51
C GLY A 751 76.40 -32.88 13.83
N ASN A 752 76.37 -33.41 15.05
CA ASN A 752 75.33 -34.33 15.50
C ASN A 752 74.02 -33.63 15.91
N ASN A 753 74.07 -32.34 16.23
CA ASN A 753 72.92 -31.53 16.62
C ASN A 753 72.97 -30.18 15.85
N PRO A 754 72.43 -30.12 14.62
CA PRO A 754 72.38 -28.88 13.85
C PRO A 754 71.40 -27.88 14.48
N THR A 755 71.66 -26.59 14.32
CA THR A 755 70.76 -25.53 14.81
C THR A 755 69.54 -25.43 13.90
N GLU A 756 68.34 -25.52 14.48
CA GLU A 756 67.08 -25.34 13.76
C GLU A 756 66.53 -23.92 13.97
N LEU A 757 65.97 -23.32 12.91
CA LEU A 757 65.33 -22.00 12.97
C LEU A 757 63.84 -22.16 13.31
N GLU A 758 63.34 -21.27 14.16
CA GLU A 758 61.90 -21.21 14.47
C GLU A 758 61.09 -20.87 13.21
N LYS A 759 59.93 -21.52 13.05
CA LYS A 759 58.99 -21.25 11.97
C LYS A 759 58.19 -19.98 12.26
N SER A 760 57.95 -19.17 11.24
CA SER A 760 57.17 -17.93 11.33
C SER A 760 55.67 -18.20 11.37
N PHE A 761 54.93 -17.42 12.16
CA PHE A 761 53.47 -17.49 12.19
C PHE A 761 52.83 -16.95 10.90
N PRO A 762 51.73 -17.55 10.43
CA PRO A 762 50.94 -16.99 9.33
C PRO A 762 50.31 -15.64 9.73
N PRO A 763 50.04 -14.73 8.78
CA PRO A 763 49.38 -13.46 9.05
C PRO A 763 47.94 -13.68 9.54
N GLU A 764 47.49 -12.84 10.47
CA GLU A 764 46.12 -12.88 10.99
C GLU A 764 45.10 -12.60 9.88
N PRO A 765 44.03 -13.40 9.75
CA PRO A 765 43.00 -13.17 8.75
C PRO A 765 42.27 -11.84 9.02
N GLN A 766 42.07 -11.03 7.98
CA GLN A 766 41.27 -9.80 8.09
C GLN A 766 39.81 -10.04 7.69
N PRO A 767 38.84 -9.37 8.34
CA PRO A 767 37.44 -9.47 7.97
C PRO A 767 37.21 -8.86 6.59
N GLU A 768 36.31 -9.45 5.81
CA GLU A 768 35.90 -8.87 4.53
C GLU A 768 35.21 -7.52 4.77
N PRO A 769 35.45 -6.48 3.94
CA PRO A 769 34.83 -5.16 4.10
C PRO A 769 33.29 -5.23 4.17
N THR A 770 32.70 -6.20 3.46
CA THR A 770 31.25 -6.42 3.46
C THR A 770 30.71 -6.81 4.82
N LEU A 771 31.44 -7.58 5.64
CA LEU A 771 31.00 -7.97 6.99
C LEU A 771 30.70 -6.74 7.83
N ARG A 772 31.57 -5.72 7.76
CA ARG A 772 31.40 -4.46 8.49
C ARG A 772 30.12 -3.72 8.09
N TYR A 773 29.79 -3.69 6.81
CA TYR A 773 28.57 -3.03 6.32
C TYR A 773 27.30 -3.78 6.77
N TYR A 774 27.33 -5.11 6.76
CA TYR A 774 26.20 -5.92 7.23
C TYR A 774 25.98 -5.79 8.74
N THR A 775 27.05 -5.79 9.54
CA THR A 775 26.94 -5.58 10.99
C THR A 775 26.45 -4.17 11.31
N GLU A 776 26.96 -3.16 10.62
CA GLU A 776 26.54 -1.77 10.83
C GLU A 776 25.08 -1.54 10.43
N LEU A 777 24.62 -2.11 9.31
CA LEU A 777 23.22 -2.01 8.93
C LEU A 777 22.31 -2.79 9.89
N ARG A 778 22.71 -3.99 10.32
CA ARG A 778 21.99 -4.78 11.32
C ARG A 778 21.75 -3.93 12.57
N ASP A 779 22.84 -3.45 13.17
CA ASP A 779 22.78 -2.71 14.43
C ASP A 779 21.92 -1.45 14.25
N LEU A 780 22.10 -0.73 13.13
CA LEU A 780 21.27 0.43 12.80
C LEU A 780 19.78 0.10 12.73
N LEU A 781 19.38 -0.97 12.02
CA LEU A 781 17.96 -1.31 11.86
C LEU A 781 17.33 -1.79 13.17
N TYR A 782 18.04 -2.60 13.96
CA TYR A 782 17.53 -3.04 15.27
C TYR A 782 17.46 -1.90 16.26
N ASP A 783 18.49 -1.06 16.34
CA ASP A 783 18.49 0.11 17.21
C ASP A 783 17.31 1.02 16.85
N LYS A 784 17.07 1.27 15.56
CA LYS A 784 15.95 2.11 15.13
C LYS A 784 14.59 1.48 15.37
N LEU A 785 14.41 0.17 15.11
CA LEU A 785 13.16 -0.52 15.45
C LEU A 785 12.89 -0.53 16.96
N SER A 786 13.93 -0.70 17.78
CA SER A 786 13.81 -0.67 19.24
C SER A 786 13.49 0.74 19.74
N GLU A 787 14.21 1.75 19.26
CA GLU A 787 13.93 3.16 19.55
C GLU A 787 12.50 3.52 19.16
N MET A 788 12.02 3.07 17.99
CA MET A 788 10.66 3.32 17.54
C MET A 788 9.62 2.74 18.49
N LYS A 789 9.77 1.48 18.91
CA LYS A 789 8.85 0.83 19.85
C LYS A 789 8.85 1.50 21.22
N GLU A 790 10.02 1.92 21.72
CA GLU A 790 10.12 2.63 23.00
C GLU A 790 9.47 4.02 22.94
N ARG A 791 9.70 4.75 21.84
CA ARG A 791 9.22 6.13 21.69
C ARG A 791 7.75 6.19 21.24
N GLU A 792 7.24 5.16 20.59
CA GLU A 792 5.82 5.02 20.19
C GLU A 792 4.88 5.25 21.38
N LYS A 793 5.11 4.56 22.51
CA LYS A 793 4.26 4.68 23.69
C LYS A 793 4.25 6.10 24.28
N SER A 794 5.41 6.75 24.31
CA SER A 794 5.55 8.13 24.78
C SER A 794 4.79 9.11 23.85
N MET A 795 4.87 8.86 22.53
CA MET A 795 4.16 9.64 21.53
C MET A 795 2.65 9.43 21.64
N GLU A 796 2.19 8.19 21.77
CA GLU A 796 0.78 7.83 21.97
C GLU A 796 0.20 8.53 23.21
N GLU A 797 0.90 8.51 24.34
CA GLU A 797 0.48 9.21 25.56
C GLU A 797 0.39 10.73 25.36
N THR A 798 1.33 11.31 24.59
CA THR A 798 1.35 12.74 24.29
C THR A 798 0.14 13.12 23.44
N PHE A 799 -0.14 12.37 22.37
CA PHE A 799 -1.31 12.57 21.51
C PHE A 799 -2.61 12.32 22.28
N ALA A 800 -2.71 11.28 23.09
CA ALA A 800 -3.92 11.01 23.90
C ALA A 800 -4.23 12.14 24.88
N ARG A 801 -3.20 12.69 25.56
CA ARG A 801 -3.35 13.87 26.43
C ARG A 801 -3.75 15.11 25.63
N ARG A 802 -3.20 15.29 24.43
CA ARG A 802 -3.55 16.44 23.59
C ARG A 802 -4.96 16.33 23.02
N VAL A 803 -5.40 15.15 22.57
CA VAL A 803 -6.78 14.90 22.10
C VAL A 803 -7.80 15.31 23.15
N LEU A 804 -7.55 15.03 24.43
CA LEU A 804 -8.39 15.48 25.55
C LEU A 804 -8.42 17.01 25.73
N ARG A 805 -7.37 17.71 25.31
CA ARG A 805 -7.25 19.17 25.40
C ARG A 805 -7.72 19.90 24.14
N LEU A 806 -7.77 19.23 22.98
CA LEU A 806 -8.22 19.80 21.71
C LEU A 806 -9.59 20.47 21.83
N GLN A 807 -10.49 19.90 22.63
CA GLN A 807 -11.79 20.51 22.88
C GLN A 807 -11.66 21.85 23.62
N ALA A 808 -10.89 21.91 24.72
CA ALA A 808 -10.74 23.12 25.52
C ALA A 808 -10.01 24.24 24.75
N GLU A 809 -8.99 23.88 23.97
CA GLU A 809 -8.24 24.79 23.10
C GLU A 809 -9.10 25.28 21.93
N GLY A 810 -9.85 24.36 21.30
CA GLY A 810 -10.82 24.70 20.25
C GLY A 810 -11.93 25.64 20.76
N MET A 811 -12.39 25.47 22.00
CA MET A 811 -13.35 26.38 22.65
C MET A 811 -12.74 27.78 22.87
N GLY A 812 -11.45 27.87 23.19
CA GLY A 812 -10.73 29.13 23.35
C GLY A 812 -10.57 29.92 22.03
N ALA A 813 -10.47 29.21 20.90
CA ALA A 813 -10.30 29.80 19.58
C ALA A 813 -11.60 30.30 18.92
N ILE A 814 -12.79 29.99 19.49
CA ILE A 814 -14.10 30.28 18.89
C ILE A 814 -14.28 31.74 18.43
N GLY A 815 -13.80 32.70 19.21
CA GLY A 815 -13.99 34.13 18.95
C GLY A 815 -13.23 34.66 17.72
N GLU A 816 -12.24 33.90 17.25
CA GLU A 816 -11.36 34.29 16.13
C GLU A 816 -11.67 33.52 14.84
N ILE A 817 -12.62 32.58 14.86
CA ILE A 817 -12.95 31.75 13.69
C ILE A 817 -13.90 32.49 12.75
N ASP A 818 -13.39 32.81 11.56
CA ASP A 818 -14.18 33.33 10.45
C ASP A 818 -14.62 32.19 9.52
N ILE A 819 -15.93 32.13 9.22
CA ILE A 819 -16.56 31.12 8.36
C ILE A 819 -17.03 31.79 7.07
N ASN A 820 -16.66 31.25 5.91
CA ASN A 820 -17.04 31.78 4.61
C ASN A 820 -18.41 31.23 4.20
N ILE A 821 -19.39 32.09 3.90
CA ILE A 821 -20.74 31.66 3.49
C ILE A 821 -20.93 31.59 1.97
N GLY A 822 -19.86 31.75 1.19
CA GLY A 822 -19.82 31.60 -0.27
C GLY A 822 -19.57 30.15 -0.69
N ASP A 823 -18.47 29.91 -1.40
CA ASP A 823 -18.14 28.62 -2.01
C ASP A 823 -18.09 27.45 -1.00
N ASP A 824 -17.60 27.70 0.22
CA ASP A 824 -17.55 26.68 1.27
C ASP A 824 -18.96 26.21 1.70
N PHE A 825 -19.95 27.12 1.72
CA PHE A 825 -21.34 26.77 2.03
C PHE A 825 -21.99 26.05 0.86
N LEU A 826 -21.72 26.50 -0.38
CA LEU A 826 -22.16 25.77 -1.57
C LEU A 826 -21.64 24.33 -1.52
N GLN A 827 -20.35 24.12 -1.25
CA GLN A 827 -19.76 22.80 -1.11
C GLN A 827 -20.43 21.97 -0.02
N HIS A 828 -20.79 22.57 1.12
CA HIS A 828 -21.56 21.87 2.15
C HIS A 828 -22.94 21.44 1.66
N LEU A 829 -23.66 22.32 0.92
CA LEU A 829 -24.95 21.96 0.33
C LEU A 829 -24.80 20.85 -0.71
N MET A 830 -23.69 20.84 -1.46
CA MET A 830 -23.32 19.72 -2.34
C MET A 830 -23.24 18.45 -1.50
N ASP A 831 -22.44 18.42 -0.45
CA ASP A 831 -22.23 17.20 0.34
C ASP A 831 -23.50 16.76 1.10
N SER A 832 -24.33 17.71 1.54
CA SER A 832 -25.44 17.45 2.46
C SER A 832 -26.80 17.26 1.79
N ARG A 833 -27.20 18.05 0.79
CA ARG A 833 -28.60 18.06 0.29
C ARG A 833 -28.76 17.97 -1.22
N ILE A 834 -27.92 18.68 -1.96
CA ILE A 834 -27.93 18.64 -3.42
C ILE A 834 -27.59 17.20 -3.81
N ARG A 835 -28.17 16.72 -4.91
CA ARG A 835 -28.04 15.30 -5.27
C ARG A 835 -26.57 14.92 -5.49
N THR A 836 -26.07 13.95 -4.72
CA THR A 836 -24.71 13.40 -4.83
C THR A 836 -24.70 11.88 -4.63
N LEU A 837 -23.60 11.24 -5.01
CA LEU A 837 -23.30 9.86 -4.63
C LEU A 837 -22.63 9.77 -3.25
N GLY A 838 -22.29 10.90 -2.62
CA GLY A 838 -21.60 10.99 -1.32
C GLY A 838 -22.31 10.30 -0.14
N ARG A 839 -23.60 10.03 -0.28
CA ARG A 839 -24.46 9.33 0.70
C ARG A 839 -24.53 7.81 0.48
N LEU A 840 -23.71 7.29 -0.42
CA LEU A 840 -23.61 5.87 -0.73
C LEU A 840 -22.37 5.28 -0.11
N LEU A 841 -22.50 4.07 0.41
CA LEU A 841 -21.41 3.28 0.93
C LEU A 841 -21.34 1.97 0.13
N PRO A 842 -20.31 1.78 -0.71
CA PRO A 842 -20.18 0.59 -1.52
C PRO A 842 -19.81 -0.62 -0.65
N ARG A 843 -20.64 -1.66 -0.71
CA ARG A 843 -20.43 -2.97 -0.10
C ARG A 843 -20.23 -4.00 -1.18
N ILE A 844 -19.01 -4.49 -1.35
CA ILE A 844 -18.72 -5.57 -2.29
C ILE A 844 -19.62 -6.77 -1.97
N SER A 845 -20.25 -7.35 -3.00
CA SER A 845 -21.17 -8.46 -2.83
C SER A 845 -20.63 -9.73 -3.48
N ARG A 846 -20.20 -9.62 -4.74
CA ARG A 846 -19.66 -10.75 -5.49
C ARG A 846 -18.76 -10.32 -6.64
N VAL A 847 -17.87 -11.23 -7.03
CA VAL A 847 -17.01 -11.13 -8.22
C VAL A 847 -17.16 -12.43 -9.01
N PHE A 848 -17.36 -12.29 -10.32
CA PHE A 848 -17.35 -13.41 -11.26
C PHE A 848 -16.06 -13.37 -12.09
N LEU A 849 -15.35 -14.49 -12.09
CA LEU A 849 -14.15 -14.69 -12.92
C LEU A 849 -14.36 -15.87 -13.85
N ARG A 850 -13.74 -15.81 -15.03
CA ARG A 850 -13.78 -16.89 -16.02
C ARG A 850 -12.37 -17.34 -16.37
N ASN A 851 -12.21 -18.64 -16.63
CA ASN A 851 -11.02 -19.13 -17.30
C ASN A 851 -11.17 -19.02 -18.83
N PRO A 852 -10.39 -18.19 -19.54
CA PRO A 852 -10.52 -18.04 -20.99
C PRO A 852 -10.14 -19.31 -21.76
N LYS A 853 -9.31 -20.19 -21.20
CA LYS A 853 -8.94 -21.48 -21.80
C LYS A 853 -10.02 -22.55 -21.63
N ILE A 854 -10.87 -22.41 -20.61
CA ILE A 854 -11.97 -23.33 -20.30
C ILE A 854 -13.22 -22.49 -20.05
N PRO A 855 -13.93 -22.05 -21.10
CA PRO A 855 -15.01 -21.07 -20.98
C PRO A 855 -16.18 -21.50 -20.07
N GLY A 856 -16.36 -22.81 -19.90
CA GLY A 856 -17.37 -23.37 -18.99
C GLY A 856 -17.00 -23.31 -17.51
N LEU A 857 -15.74 -23.02 -17.15
CA LEU A 857 -15.29 -22.91 -15.77
C LEU A 857 -15.44 -21.47 -15.27
N LEU A 858 -16.28 -21.27 -14.26
CA LEU A 858 -16.50 -20.01 -13.58
C LEU A 858 -16.06 -20.07 -12.13
N TYR A 859 -15.59 -18.93 -11.63
CA TYR A 859 -15.32 -18.72 -10.22
C TYR A 859 -16.27 -17.66 -9.70
N LEU A 860 -16.84 -17.94 -8.54
CA LEU A 860 -17.64 -17.01 -7.77
C LEU A 860 -16.88 -16.68 -6.48
N VAL A 861 -16.61 -15.40 -6.31
CA VAL A 861 -16.11 -14.86 -5.04
C VAL A 861 -17.26 -14.14 -4.37
N SER A 862 -17.64 -14.59 -3.18
CA SER A 862 -18.77 -14.04 -2.42
C SER A 862 -18.30 -13.40 -1.13
N TYR A 863 -18.92 -12.28 -0.78
CA TYR A 863 -18.53 -11.44 0.35
C TYR A 863 -19.67 -11.32 1.36
N ALA A 864 -19.40 -11.71 2.61
CA ALA A 864 -20.37 -11.66 3.70
C ALA A 864 -19.90 -10.73 4.82
N TYR A 865 -20.75 -9.79 5.21
CA TYR A 865 -20.47 -8.81 6.26
C TYR A 865 -20.97 -9.27 7.63
N TYR A 866 -20.12 -9.10 8.63
CA TYR A 866 -20.42 -9.25 10.05
C TYR A 866 -20.04 -7.96 10.78
N LYS A 867 -20.49 -7.78 12.03
CA LYS A 867 -20.40 -6.49 12.77
C LYS A 867 -19.04 -5.78 12.71
N GLU A 868 -17.92 -6.51 12.66
CA GLU A 868 -16.56 -5.95 12.64
C GLU A 868 -15.64 -6.66 11.62
N GLY A 869 -16.21 -7.35 10.63
CA GLY A 869 -15.39 -8.10 9.69
C GLY A 869 -16.09 -8.53 8.42
N LEU A 870 -15.27 -8.85 7.44
CA LEU A 870 -15.67 -9.31 6.11
C LEU A 870 -15.15 -10.73 5.92
N THR A 871 -16.03 -11.64 5.50
CA THR A 871 -15.63 -12.98 5.08
C THR A 871 -15.73 -13.07 3.56
N MET A 872 -14.62 -13.33 2.90
CA MET A 872 -14.57 -13.65 1.47
C MET A 872 -14.51 -15.16 1.31
N SER A 873 -15.37 -15.71 0.45
CA SER A 873 -15.33 -17.12 0.05
C SER A 873 -15.12 -17.22 -1.46
N ILE A 874 -14.13 -18.00 -1.89
CA ILE A 874 -13.88 -18.30 -3.30
C ILE A 874 -14.34 -19.72 -3.56
N GLY A 875 -15.15 -19.92 -4.59
CA GLY A 875 -15.48 -21.24 -5.10
C GLY A 875 -15.57 -21.27 -6.61
N SER A 876 -15.49 -22.47 -7.17
CA SER A 876 -15.58 -22.69 -8.61
C SER A 876 -16.72 -23.63 -8.97
N THR A 877 -17.20 -23.50 -10.20
CA THR A 877 -18.17 -24.42 -10.81
C THR A 877 -17.98 -24.50 -12.31
N PHE A 878 -18.50 -25.57 -12.90
CA PHE A 878 -18.65 -25.68 -14.34
C PHE A 878 -20.10 -25.34 -14.72
N LEU A 879 -20.27 -24.30 -15.54
CA LEU A 879 -21.51 -24.05 -16.24
C LEU A 879 -21.86 -25.28 -17.08
N ARG A 880 -23.06 -25.82 -16.86
CA ARG A 880 -23.58 -26.98 -17.58
C ARG A 880 -24.25 -26.59 -18.88
#